data_AF-A0AAD0GQU2-F1
#
_entry.id   AF-A0AAD0GQU2-F1
#
_cell.length_a   1.000
_cell.length_b   1.000
_cell.length_c   1.000
_cell.angle_alpha   90.00
_cell.angle_beta   90.00
_cell.angle_gamma   90.00
#
_symmetry.space_group_name_H-M   'P 1'
#
loop_
_entity.id
_entity.type
_entity.pdbx_description
1 polymer ?
#
loop_
_entity_poly.entity_id
_entity_poly.type
_entity_poly.pdbx_seq_one_letter_code
_entity_poly.pdbx_strand_id
1 'polypeptide(L)'
;MTSVSKITTEKPTDPADAKAWEQAVQQSRDAGIQWELPSDDKRSAQEIIDDNPLLKSLGGRGDRSEAKKNLIAQVGDYTKDSNAAFRAVQLLEHIETFDANGNRLASNDIGNNRIDGYTSSSDAKNGTEAGRLKDFGKFGFSNLKGTLHEVRSPTDDPATREQAEKPGIQWVRPQGDDRDAQAIINGDPLLKNLGNQSDVKDMLKEQVGDFEKDADAAYRATQVLAHIEQFDGNGVRIVGNDVANGSINGFTKSGEAKNGTEAGRLQDFGKDGFASLKGEMTNVSAAGDNQQTREQAEKLGFLWELPKDDTRSAQDIIDENPLLKNLGNQSGVKDMLKERVGDFEKDANAAFRAVQVLDRVTMYNDKGDIQSGGGAFNSSVDGFTKGAEARHGTEAGRLQDFGKLGFDALPELKKTEDISSYKDFLKANPDADVASKQIARYAAILDENYDAIKGKTGSADFNPEALTAYNKQNPQLGKEVSEALDFWSQPGAFALLDNAKNPLEQGTDGKASRGDVQAFMKNTAPKEAGAVGTLLEAVAEGNLLGKVNTDALNQDVFEHPQNYTAEQKAAVLQELKAAQTLIVQGSGAGMWKDDKSKVQIANKVSSHPDPQKLLDDVNRHISVLEKDAEVVKFYNENATSELSKVLDGSAGLKEALQSTYDNDIKTGNALDKLWDANTKDGKTDQQGALAQFYSSAQSVQDALGFSKPGEIQEAVQKSAHNKDFEAFYEKSLVSGERLKELLKTESFEVATSQFSMEVAMYNAALNPEFTGKYDDKLTGNYTAIAQQNVFNEASFNDLKKAFGKEGGEALDEAKVKALIDEISKSNPELLMNADGKPATSDQILGVFRGNWDLLRQGTKSISELGLFSENSSIKAASGAGVLHGVSGLFMAGITIAKGANGAGALTDRQIVDITTGSVQSATLLAEGGIKNVTTQFKDIKEMLEPDVYKDITTNLSKLENGAKGLGGLAGVAAGAYGIFDGVKSIRRGELVGGGMSITAGSLGVMAGLASAAEGAAGVMQLTGSVVRALPLLAGSLGIAAAGVGALALLIPGLIEEGKQETRVDRFSDHLRDYLTQYEIDGVENGDIYDVPLSEWPGPEESTIAS
;
A
#
# COMPACT_ATOMS: atom_id res chain seq x y z
N MET A 1 -28.23 -63.71 75.67
CA MET A 1 -27.64 -62.69 76.57
C MET A 1 -26.19 -63.07 76.81
N THR A 2 -25.29 -62.56 75.99
CA THR A 2 -23.88 -62.38 76.34
C THR A 2 -23.78 -61.00 76.95
N SER A 3 -23.29 -60.90 78.19
CA SER A 3 -23.04 -59.61 78.84
C SER A 3 -21.99 -58.86 78.02
N VAL A 4 -22.37 -57.77 77.39
CA VAL A 4 -21.43 -56.84 76.75
C VAL A 4 -20.59 -56.24 77.88
N SER A 5 -19.30 -56.57 77.95
CA SER A 5 -18.37 -55.87 78.85
C SER A 5 -18.43 -54.39 78.49
N LYS A 6 -18.81 -53.54 79.44
CA LYS A 6 -18.83 -52.08 79.24
C LYS A 6 -17.41 -51.63 78.96
N ILE A 7 -17.19 -51.04 77.79
CA ILE A 7 -15.89 -50.47 77.44
C ILE A 7 -15.68 -49.24 78.33
N THR A 8 -14.67 -49.29 79.20
CA THR A 8 -14.25 -48.15 80.02
C THR A 8 -13.32 -47.23 79.24
N THR A 9 -13.22 -45.96 79.63
CA THR A 9 -12.30 -45.02 78.98
C THR A 9 -10.84 -45.39 79.22
N GLU A 10 -10.51 -45.78 80.44
CA GLU A 10 -9.19 -46.30 80.80
C GLU A 10 -9.10 -47.81 80.55
N LYS A 11 -7.89 -48.28 80.24
CA LYS A 11 -7.61 -49.69 80.03
C LYS A 11 -7.91 -50.51 81.29
N PRO A 12 -8.80 -51.53 81.23
CA PRO A 12 -9.09 -52.41 82.36
C PRO A 12 -7.85 -53.14 82.89
N THR A 13 -7.86 -53.47 84.18
CA THR A 13 -6.78 -54.27 84.82
C THR A 13 -6.99 -55.78 84.65
N ASP A 14 -8.22 -56.22 84.34
CA ASP A 14 -8.51 -57.61 83.98
C ASP A 14 -7.97 -57.93 82.58
N PRO A 15 -7.18 -59.01 82.39
CA PRO A 15 -6.55 -59.32 81.10
C PRO A 15 -7.52 -59.56 79.94
N ALA A 16 -8.72 -60.10 80.20
CA ALA A 16 -9.71 -60.38 79.16
C ALA A 16 -10.41 -59.09 78.71
N ASP A 17 -10.80 -58.25 79.67
CA ASP A 17 -11.40 -56.94 79.39
C ASP A 17 -10.37 -55.97 78.77
N ALA A 18 -9.09 -56.03 79.18
CA ALA A 18 -8.01 -55.23 78.60
C ALA A 18 -7.79 -55.53 77.10
N LYS A 19 -7.86 -56.81 76.71
CA LYS A 19 -7.71 -57.23 75.31
C LYS A 19 -8.89 -56.78 74.45
N ALA A 20 -10.11 -56.87 74.98
CA ALA A 20 -11.31 -56.37 74.30
C ALA A 20 -11.26 -54.84 74.13
N TRP A 21 -10.75 -54.12 75.13
CA TRP A 21 -10.51 -52.68 75.08
C TRP A 21 -9.47 -52.29 74.01
N GLU A 22 -8.32 -52.97 73.97
CA GLU A 22 -7.28 -52.72 72.96
C GLU A 22 -7.79 -52.97 71.53
N GLN A 23 -8.61 -54.01 71.34
CA GLN A 23 -9.25 -54.28 70.05
C GLN A 23 -10.22 -53.18 69.66
N ALA A 24 -11.04 -52.68 70.58
CA ALA A 24 -11.94 -51.56 70.32
C ALA A 24 -11.17 -50.26 69.99
N VAL A 25 -10.07 -49.98 70.68
CA VAL A 25 -9.18 -48.85 70.37
C VAL A 25 -8.63 -48.97 68.96
N GLN A 26 -8.08 -50.13 68.59
CA GLN A 26 -7.55 -50.32 67.25
C GLN A 26 -8.65 -50.20 66.18
N GLN A 27 -9.80 -50.83 66.38
CA GLN A 27 -10.93 -50.74 65.44
C GLN A 27 -11.48 -49.32 65.30
N SER A 28 -11.48 -48.54 66.39
CA SER A 28 -11.86 -47.13 66.32
C SER A 28 -10.87 -46.34 65.47
N ARG A 29 -9.56 -46.58 65.61
CA ARG A 29 -8.52 -45.95 64.79
C ARG A 29 -8.63 -46.35 63.32
N ASP A 30 -8.91 -47.64 63.05
CA ASP A 30 -9.13 -48.15 61.70
C ASP A 30 -10.35 -47.48 61.03
N ALA A 31 -11.33 -47.01 61.82
CA ALA A 31 -12.49 -46.24 61.36
C ALA A 31 -12.26 -44.71 61.38
N GLY A 32 -11.05 -44.24 61.70
CA GLY A 32 -10.72 -42.81 61.78
C GLY A 32 -11.22 -42.11 63.06
N ILE A 33 -11.66 -42.87 64.07
CA ILE A 33 -12.18 -42.34 65.33
C ILE A 33 -11.06 -42.30 66.36
N GLN A 34 -10.73 -41.09 66.82
CA GLN A 34 -9.74 -40.89 67.86
C GLN A 34 -10.28 -41.34 69.22
N TRP A 35 -9.49 -42.17 69.91
CA TRP A 35 -9.92 -42.74 71.19
C TRP A 35 -9.97 -41.71 72.32
N GLU A 36 -9.09 -40.73 72.34
CA GLU A 36 -9.00 -39.74 73.41
C GLU A 36 -9.18 -38.33 72.85
N LEU A 37 -9.71 -37.44 73.67
CA LEU A 37 -9.83 -36.02 73.36
C LEU A 37 -8.42 -35.43 73.17
N PRO A 38 -8.17 -34.62 72.12
CA PRO A 38 -6.89 -33.95 71.91
C PRO A 38 -6.45 -33.16 73.15
N SER A 39 -5.14 -33.18 73.43
CA SER A 39 -4.60 -32.59 74.67
C SER A 39 -4.84 -31.08 74.84
N ASP A 40 -5.09 -30.38 73.73
CA ASP A 40 -5.40 -28.97 73.60
C ASP A 40 -6.90 -28.65 73.73
N ASP A 41 -7.80 -29.62 73.55
CA ASP A 41 -9.22 -29.47 73.81
C ASP A 41 -9.52 -29.67 75.30
N LYS A 42 -10.08 -28.64 75.94
CA LYS A 42 -10.37 -28.61 77.39
C LYS A 42 -11.87 -28.72 77.70
N ARG A 43 -12.71 -28.97 76.70
CA ARG A 43 -14.16 -29.08 76.90
C ARG A 43 -14.50 -30.26 77.80
N SER A 44 -15.43 -30.03 78.71
CA SER A 44 -16.06 -31.06 79.53
C SER A 44 -17.00 -31.94 78.70
N ALA A 45 -17.36 -33.11 79.23
CA ALA A 45 -18.32 -34.00 78.58
C ALA A 45 -19.66 -33.30 78.27
N GLN A 46 -20.12 -32.42 79.17
CA GLN A 46 -21.37 -31.68 78.99
C GLN A 46 -21.25 -30.63 77.89
N GLU A 47 -20.13 -29.90 77.81
CA GLU A 47 -19.87 -28.93 76.73
C GLU A 47 -19.83 -29.63 75.36
N ILE A 48 -19.17 -30.80 75.26
CA ILE A 48 -19.14 -31.59 74.02
C ILE A 48 -20.55 -32.06 73.60
N ILE A 49 -21.39 -32.47 74.56
CA ILE A 49 -22.78 -32.87 74.27
C ILE A 49 -23.63 -31.67 73.85
N ASP A 50 -23.47 -30.53 74.49
CA ASP A 50 -24.24 -29.32 74.19
C ASP A 50 -23.86 -28.72 72.82
N ASP A 51 -22.59 -28.88 72.42
CA ASP A 51 -22.06 -28.50 71.12
C ASP A 51 -22.49 -29.45 69.99
N ASN A 52 -22.97 -30.67 70.31
CA ASN A 52 -23.36 -31.67 69.31
C ASN A 52 -24.87 -31.99 69.35
N PRO A 53 -25.66 -31.50 68.37
CA PRO A 53 -27.10 -31.72 68.32
C PRO A 53 -27.54 -33.19 68.24
N LEU A 54 -26.74 -34.06 67.64
CA LEU A 54 -27.02 -35.50 67.52
C LEU A 54 -26.96 -36.17 68.88
N LEU A 55 -25.89 -35.94 69.65
CA LEU A 55 -25.76 -36.43 71.03
C LEU A 55 -26.86 -35.87 71.93
N LYS A 56 -27.21 -34.59 71.76
CA LYS A 56 -28.27 -33.94 72.53
C LYS A 56 -29.65 -34.52 72.25
N SER A 57 -29.92 -34.89 70.99
CA SER A 57 -31.20 -35.46 70.55
C SER A 57 -31.30 -36.98 70.73
N LEU A 58 -30.19 -37.66 71.05
CA LEU A 58 -30.13 -39.09 71.32
C LEU A 58 -30.84 -39.46 72.63
N GLY A 59 -32.03 -40.06 72.49
CA GLY A 59 -32.87 -40.54 73.58
C GLY A 59 -34.35 -40.62 73.17
N GLY A 60 -35.19 -41.29 73.95
CA GLY A 60 -36.64 -41.39 73.68
C GLY A 60 -37.28 -42.74 74.04
N ARG A 61 -38.35 -43.13 73.34
CA ARG A 61 -39.01 -44.45 73.44
C ARG A 61 -38.56 -45.36 72.28
N GLY A 62 -38.71 -46.68 72.44
CA GLY A 62 -38.34 -47.67 71.41
C GLY A 62 -36.82 -47.73 71.16
N ASP A 63 -36.43 -48.00 69.91
CA ASP A 63 -35.02 -48.18 69.51
C ASP A 63 -34.15 -46.93 69.79
N ARG A 64 -34.74 -45.73 69.90
CA ARG A 64 -34.03 -44.50 70.29
C ARG A 64 -33.47 -44.55 71.72
N SER A 65 -34.19 -45.19 72.65
CA SER A 65 -33.72 -45.40 74.03
C SER A 65 -32.56 -46.41 74.08
N GLU A 66 -32.67 -47.44 73.23
CA GLU A 66 -31.68 -48.50 73.11
C GLU A 66 -30.40 -47.98 72.48
N ALA A 67 -30.51 -47.17 71.42
CA ALA A 67 -29.37 -46.52 70.76
C ALA A 67 -28.49 -45.75 71.74
N LYS A 68 -29.09 -44.95 72.65
CA LYS A 68 -28.33 -44.24 73.70
C LYS A 68 -27.57 -45.18 74.64
N LYS A 69 -28.24 -46.23 75.12
CA LYS A 69 -27.65 -47.20 76.05
C LYS A 69 -26.53 -48.00 75.39
N ASN A 70 -26.75 -48.41 74.16
CA ASN A 70 -25.80 -49.20 73.38
C ASN A 70 -24.59 -48.33 72.99
N LEU A 71 -24.80 -47.07 72.63
CA LEU A 71 -23.73 -46.11 72.40
C LEU A 71 -22.85 -45.98 73.64
N ILE A 72 -23.43 -45.73 74.82
CA ILE A 72 -22.71 -45.67 76.11
C ILE A 72 -21.94 -46.97 76.40
N ALA A 73 -22.51 -48.13 76.07
CA ALA A 73 -21.86 -49.41 76.30
C ALA A 73 -20.60 -49.62 75.45
N GLN A 74 -20.58 -49.07 74.23
CA GLN A 74 -19.50 -49.25 73.26
C GLN A 74 -18.45 -48.14 73.30
N VAL A 75 -18.82 -46.89 73.59
CA VAL A 75 -17.90 -45.73 73.58
C VAL A 75 -17.50 -45.24 74.97
N GLY A 76 -18.09 -45.79 76.04
CA GLY A 76 -17.98 -45.29 77.41
C GLY A 76 -19.14 -44.35 77.81
N ASP A 77 -19.26 -44.04 79.10
CA ASP A 77 -20.31 -43.15 79.62
C ASP A 77 -20.04 -41.69 79.22
N TYR A 78 -20.42 -41.36 77.98
CA TYR A 78 -20.24 -40.03 77.40
C TYR A 78 -20.93 -38.91 78.20
N THR A 79 -21.87 -39.24 79.10
CA THR A 79 -22.52 -38.22 79.96
C THR A 79 -21.63 -37.75 81.11
N LYS A 80 -20.49 -38.41 81.34
CA LYS A 80 -19.58 -38.12 82.45
C LYS A 80 -18.12 -37.98 82.06
N ASP A 81 -17.76 -38.45 80.87
CA ASP A 81 -16.38 -38.54 80.40
C ASP A 81 -16.21 -37.85 79.05
N SER A 82 -15.31 -36.87 78.98
CA SER A 82 -15.06 -36.06 77.78
C SER A 82 -14.44 -36.86 76.64
N ASN A 83 -13.59 -37.85 76.92
CA ASN A 83 -13.04 -38.74 75.89
C ASN A 83 -14.15 -39.61 75.28
N ALA A 84 -15.05 -40.13 76.12
CA ALA A 84 -16.20 -40.90 75.65
C ALA A 84 -17.19 -40.03 74.85
N ALA A 85 -17.40 -38.77 75.26
CA ALA A 85 -18.21 -37.82 74.50
C ALA A 85 -17.61 -37.49 73.13
N PHE A 86 -16.30 -37.23 73.07
CA PHE A 86 -15.60 -36.98 71.82
C PHE A 86 -15.61 -38.17 70.86
N ARG A 87 -15.36 -39.39 71.36
CA ARG A 87 -15.53 -40.62 70.57
C ARG A 87 -16.95 -40.78 70.04
N ALA A 88 -17.95 -40.47 70.87
CA ALA A 88 -19.35 -40.59 70.49
C ALA A 88 -19.75 -39.59 69.40
N VAL A 89 -19.21 -38.37 69.41
CA VAL A 89 -19.40 -37.39 68.32
C VAL A 89 -18.88 -37.95 67.00
N GLN A 90 -17.62 -38.35 66.96
CA GLN A 90 -16.99 -38.89 65.75
C GLN A 90 -17.71 -40.15 65.26
N LEU A 91 -18.19 -41.01 66.17
CA LEU A 91 -18.98 -42.17 65.76
C LEU A 91 -20.26 -41.77 65.03
N LEU A 92 -21.00 -40.80 65.55
CA LEU A 92 -22.26 -40.38 64.93
C LEU A 92 -21.99 -39.72 63.57
N GLU A 93 -20.93 -38.92 63.49
CA GLU A 93 -20.42 -38.39 62.24
C GLU A 93 -20.10 -39.53 61.24
N HIS A 94 -19.39 -40.58 61.66
CA HIS A 94 -19.11 -41.76 60.82
C HIS A 94 -20.40 -42.40 60.30
N ILE A 95 -21.41 -42.56 61.18
CA ILE A 95 -22.69 -43.18 60.84
C ILE A 95 -23.48 -42.34 59.82
N GLU A 96 -23.43 -41.02 59.91
CA GLU A 96 -24.04 -40.11 58.93
C GLU A 96 -23.26 -40.10 57.61
N THR A 97 -21.93 -40.24 57.68
CA THR A 97 -21.00 -40.12 56.55
C THR A 97 -20.96 -41.38 55.67
N PHE A 98 -21.05 -42.58 56.25
CA PHE A 98 -20.83 -43.84 55.54
C PHE A 98 -22.04 -44.78 55.55
N ASP A 99 -22.21 -45.52 54.44
CA ASP A 99 -23.16 -46.61 54.37
C ASP A 99 -22.67 -47.88 55.09
N ALA A 100 -23.47 -48.95 55.09
CA ALA A 100 -23.11 -50.21 55.76
C ALA A 100 -21.92 -50.95 55.12
N ASN A 101 -21.58 -50.63 53.87
CA ASN A 101 -20.43 -51.19 53.15
C ASN A 101 -19.18 -50.32 53.31
N GLY A 102 -19.33 -49.11 53.85
CA GLY A 102 -18.26 -48.13 54.02
C GLY A 102 -18.09 -47.18 52.84
N ASN A 103 -19.08 -47.08 51.95
CA ASN A 103 -19.08 -46.08 50.89
C ASN A 103 -19.51 -44.72 51.44
N ARG A 104 -18.83 -43.65 51.00
CA ARG A 104 -19.20 -42.26 51.35
C ARG A 104 -20.59 -41.93 50.83
N LEU A 105 -21.48 -41.55 51.74
CA LEU A 105 -22.82 -41.09 51.42
C LEU A 105 -22.78 -39.66 50.90
N ALA A 106 -23.77 -39.29 50.09
CA ALA A 106 -24.00 -37.92 49.69
C ALA A 106 -25.51 -37.68 49.63
N SER A 107 -26.01 -36.81 50.51
CA SER A 107 -27.43 -36.55 50.74
C SER A 107 -27.59 -35.26 51.55
N ASN A 108 -28.72 -34.57 51.43
CA ASN A 108 -29.05 -33.46 52.35
C ASN A 108 -29.49 -33.92 53.73
N ASP A 109 -29.58 -35.23 53.93
CA ASP A 109 -29.81 -35.81 55.25
C ASP A 109 -28.53 -35.85 56.11
N ILE A 110 -27.35 -35.66 55.51
CA ILE A 110 -26.08 -35.63 56.25
C ILE A 110 -25.92 -34.28 56.96
N GLY A 111 -25.45 -34.27 58.22
CA GLY A 111 -25.19 -33.04 58.97
C GLY A 111 -26.45 -32.21 59.29
N ASN A 112 -27.65 -32.78 59.06
CA ASN A 112 -28.92 -32.11 59.29
C ASN A 112 -29.34 -32.08 60.78
N ASN A 113 -28.44 -32.49 61.67
CA ASN A 113 -28.60 -32.53 63.12
C ASN A 113 -29.66 -33.53 63.63
N ARG A 114 -30.01 -34.56 62.85
CA ARG A 114 -30.88 -35.67 63.29
C ARG A 114 -30.37 -37.01 62.77
N ILE A 115 -30.54 -38.06 63.58
CA ILE A 115 -30.33 -39.44 63.12
C ILE A 115 -31.56 -39.91 62.33
N ASP A 116 -31.38 -40.12 61.03
CA ASP A 116 -32.44 -40.46 60.09
C ASP A 116 -32.74 -41.97 60.00
N GLY A 117 -33.97 -42.29 59.57
CA GLY A 117 -34.41 -43.67 59.35
C GLY A 117 -35.17 -44.35 60.49
N TYR A 118 -35.58 -43.59 61.51
CA TYR A 118 -36.61 -44.05 62.45
C TYR A 118 -38.01 -44.03 61.82
N THR A 119 -38.81 -45.06 62.07
CA THR A 119 -40.25 -45.06 61.74
C THR A 119 -41.04 -44.17 62.71
N SER A 120 -42.33 -43.92 62.41
CA SER A 120 -43.25 -43.26 63.34
C SER A 120 -43.45 -44.02 64.66
N SER A 121 -43.21 -45.35 64.68
CA SER A 121 -43.17 -46.19 65.88
C SER A 121 -41.83 -46.15 66.63
N SER A 122 -40.86 -45.36 66.17
CA SER A 122 -39.48 -45.28 66.70
C SER A 122 -38.65 -46.56 66.50
N ASP A 123 -38.97 -47.36 65.48
CA ASP A 123 -38.16 -48.52 65.07
C ASP A 123 -37.10 -48.08 64.06
N ALA A 124 -35.87 -48.57 64.19
CA ALA A 124 -34.79 -48.28 63.27
C ALA A 124 -34.92 -49.11 61.98
N LYS A 125 -34.91 -48.46 60.81
CA LYS A 125 -34.90 -49.16 59.51
C LYS A 125 -33.50 -49.65 59.16
N ASN A 126 -33.38 -50.91 58.74
CA ASN A 126 -32.12 -51.47 58.25
C ASN A 126 -31.57 -50.63 57.08
N GLY A 127 -30.25 -50.40 57.06
CA GLY A 127 -29.57 -49.63 56.02
C GLY A 127 -29.64 -48.10 56.16
N THR A 128 -30.37 -47.58 57.15
CA THR A 128 -30.39 -46.13 57.49
C THR A 128 -29.42 -45.81 58.62
N GLU A 129 -29.18 -44.53 58.92
CA GLU A 129 -28.33 -44.09 60.05
C GLU A 129 -28.81 -44.70 61.37
N ALA A 130 -30.11 -44.64 61.65
CA ALA A 130 -30.71 -45.26 62.82
C ALA A 130 -30.45 -46.77 62.89
N GLY A 131 -30.52 -47.46 61.73
CA GLY A 131 -30.20 -48.88 61.62
C GLY A 131 -28.73 -49.17 61.89
N ARG A 132 -27.82 -48.39 61.30
CA ARG A 132 -26.37 -48.51 61.49
C ARG A 132 -25.96 -48.22 62.93
N LEU A 133 -26.57 -47.23 63.58
CA LEU A 133 -26.37 -46.94 65.00
C LEU A 133 -26.84 -48.10 65.89
N LYS A 134 -27.96 -48.73 65.54
CA LYS A 134 -28.45 -49.94 66.23
C LYS A 134 -27.49 -51.12 66.05
N ASP A 135 -26.98 -51.33 64.84
CA ASP A 135 -26.03 -52.40 64.54
C ASP A 135 -24.66 -52.17 65.23
N PHE A 136 -24.17 -50.93 65.24
CA PHE A 136 -22.98 -50.54 66.02
C PHE A 136 -23.16 -50.90 67.49
N GLY A 137 -24.34 -50.61 68.06
CA GLY A 137 -24.65 -50.97 69.43
C GLY A 137 -24.47 -52.45 69.76
N LYS A 138 -24.73 -53.33 68.78
CA LYS A 138 -24.65 -54.78 68.89
C LYS A 138 -23.25 -55.34 68.60
N PHE A 139 -22.52 -54.74 67.66
CA PHE A 139 -21.27 -55.30 67.10
C PHE A 139 -20.02 -54.46 67.38
N GLY A 140 -20.16 -53.27 67.97
CA GLY A 140 -19.09 -52.34 68.28
C GLY A 140 -18.39 -51.78 67.03
N PHE A 141 -17.18 -51.25 67.21
CA PHE A 141 -16.39 -50.58 66.16
C PHE A 141 -16.07 -51.46 64.95
N SER A 142 -16.00 -52.78 65.11
CA SER A 142 -15.75 -53.73 64.01
C SER A 142 -16.78 -53.67 62.86
N ASN A 143 -17.98 -53.15 63.15
CA ASN A 143 -19.09 -53.01 62.20
C ASN A 143 -19.09 -51.66 61.47
N LEU A 144 -18.22 -50.74 61.86
CA LEU A 144 -17.98 -49.51 61.10
C LEU A 144 -17.10 -49.87 59.90
N LYS A 145 -17.61 -49.56 58.71
CA LYS A 145 -16.90 -49.69 57.45
C LYS A 145 -16.72 -48.29 56.87
N GLY A 146 -15.60 -48.03 56.21
CA GLY A 146 -15.17 -46.68 55.86
C GLY A 146 -14.35 -46.04 56.98
N THR A 147 -13.59 -45.02 56.65
CA THR A 147 -12.66 -44.34 57.56
C THR A 147 -13.03 -42.87 57.57
N LEU A 148 -13.33 -42.29 58.73
CA LEU A 148 -13.45 -40.83 58.84
C LEU A 148 -12.11 -40.20 58.48
N HIS A 149 -12.09 -39.39 57.43
CA HIS A 149 -10.90 -38.65 57.04
C HIS A 149 -10.62 -37.58 58.11
N GLU A 150 -9.47 -37.64 58.78
CA GLU A 150 -8.95 -36.43 59.42
C GLU A 150 -8.73 -35.42 58.31
N VAL A 151 -9.35 -34.24 58.41
CA VAL A 151 -8.98 -33.07 57.59
C VAL A 151 -7.60 -32.58 58.06
N ARG A 152 -6.58 -33.40 57.85
CA ARG A 152 -5.16 -33.06 57.96
C ARG A 152 -4.57 -33.21 56.56
N SER A 153 -3.75 -32.21 56.20
CA SER A 153 -3.26 -31.96 54.84
C SER A 153 -3.08 -33.24 54.01
N PRO A 154 -3.69 -33.33 52.81
CA PRO A 154 -3.43 -34.37 51.82
C PRO A 154 -1.96 -34.46 51.36
N THR A 155 -1.04 -33.72 51.97
CA THR A 155 0.30 -33.42 51.50
C THR A 155 1.25 -34.61 51.42
N ASP A 156 0.88 -35.80 51.91
CA ASP A 156 1.80 -36.95 52.02
C ASP A 156 1.40 -38.19 51.21
N ASP A 157 0.39 -38.15 50.32
CA ASP A 157 0.10 -39.27 49.39
C ASP A 157 0.54 -38.97 47.94
N PRO A 158 1.71 -39.47 47.49
CA PRO A 158 2.16 -39.34 46.11
C PRO A 158 1.17 -39.88 45.06
N ALA A 159 0.36 -40.89 45.41
CA ALA A 159 -0.59 -41.48 44.47
C ALA A 159 -1.77 -40.54 44.19
N THR A 160 -2.28 -39.84 45.19
CA THR A 160 -3.33 -38.81 45.02
C THR A 160 -2.81 -37.64 44.21
N ARG A 161 -1.55 -37.24 44.44
CA ARG A 161 -0.91 -36.18 43.65
C ARG A 161 -0.79 -36.57 42.17
N GLU A 162 -0.33 -37.77 41.87
CA GLU A 162 -0.25 -38.27 40.48
C GLU A 162 -1.64 -38.31 39.82
N GLN A 163 -2.69 -38.68 40.57
CA GLN A 163 -4.05 -38.67 40.06
C GLN A 163 -4.57 -37.26 39.78
N ALA A 164 -4.21 -36.26 40.59
CA ALA A 164 -4.55 -34.87 40.38
C ALA A 164 -3.82 -34.25 39.16
N GLU A 165 -2.57 -34.64 38.94
CA GLU A 165 -1.77 -34.13 37.82
C GLU A 165 -2.31 -34.59 36.44
N LYS A 166 -2.98 -35.76 36.36
CA LYS A 166 -3.59 -36.30 35.11
C LYS A 166 -4.65 -35.39 34.46
N PRO A 167 -5.64 -34.85 35.20
CA PRO A 167 -6.56 -33.84 34.66
C PRO A 167 -5.96 -32.42 34.60
N GLY A 168 -4.66 -32.25 34.86
CA GLY A 168 -3.98 -30.96 34.81
C GLY A 168 -4.07 -30.12 36.09
N ILE A 169 -4.46 -30.72 37.23
CA ILE A 169 -4.54 -30.02 38.51
C ILE A 169 -3.15 -29.85 39.10
N GLN A 170 -2.76 -28.60 39.36
CA GLN A 170 -1.51 -28.30 40.05
C GLN A 170 -1.68 -28.51 41.56
N TRP A 171 -0.82 -29.36 42.12
CA TRP A 171 -0.90 -29.72 43.53
C TRP A 171 -0.59 -28.55 44.48
N VAL A 172 0.37 -27.70 44.11
CA VAL A 172 0.78 -26.53 44.90
C VAL A 172 0.62 -25.28 44.05
N ARG A 173 0.47 -24.13 44.71
CA ARG A 173 0.41 -22.84 44.01
C ARG A 173 1.70 -22.59 43.22
N PRO A 174 1.61 -21.91 42.06
CA PRO A 174 2.79 -21.56 41.26
C PRO A 174 3.72 -20.61 42.04
N GLN A 175 5.00 -20.63 41.68
CA GLN A 175 6.01 -19.80 42.31
C GLN A 175 5.65 -18.31 42.19
N GLY A 176 5.61 -17.59 43.31
CA GLY A 176 5.27 -16.16 43.38
C GLY A 176 3.80 -15.86 43.68
N ASP A 177 2.95 -16.87 43.87
CA ASP A 177 1.59 -16.67 44.38
C ASP A 177 1.56 -16.60 45.91
N ASP A 178 1.54 -15.38 46.45
CA ASP A 178 1.53 -15.11 47.89
C ASP A 178 0.12 -14.98 48.50
N ARG A 179 -0.94 -15.28 47.74
CA ARG A 179 -2.33 -15.16 48.23
C ARG A 179 -2.62 -16.19 49.32
N ASP A 180 -3.24 -15.77 50.42
CA ASP A 180 -3.72 -16.70 51.44
C ASP A 180 -5.01 -17.43 51.01
N ALA A 181 -5.42 -18.43 51.80
CA ALA A 181 -6.61 -19.25 51.50
C ALA A 181 -7.87 -18.39 51.31
N GLN A 182 -8.05 -17.35 52.14
CA GLN A 182 -9.23 -16.50 52.09
C GLN A 182 -9.24 -15.60 50.85
N ALA A 183 -8.08 -15.10 50.42
CA ALA A 183 -7.93 -14.34 49.19
C ALA A 183 -8.22 -15.20 47.96
N ILE A 184 -7.79 -16.48 47.96
CA ILE A 184 -8.10 -17.43 46.89
C ILE A 184 -9.60 -17.73 46.84
N ILE A 185 -10.21 -18.08 47.98
CA ILE A 185 -11.67 -18.31 48.07
C ILE A 185 -12.43 -17.08 47.59
N ASN A 186 -12.09 -15.88 48.08
CA ASN A 186 -12.82 -14.66 47.70
C ASN A 186 -12.63 -14.28 46.23
N GLY A 187 -11.52 -14.70 45.63
CA GLY A 187 -11.19 -14.47 44.22
C GLY A 187 -11.87 -15.44 43.25
N ASP A 188 -12.39 -16.58 43.73
CA ASP A 188 -13.03 -17.60 42.92
C ASP A 188 -14.54 -17.67 43.22
N PRO A 189 -15.41 -17.25 42.29
CA PRO A 189 -16.85 -17.26 42.51
C PRO A 189 -17.44 -18.65 42.78
N LEU A 190 -16.91 -19.71 42.15
CA LEU A 190 -17.41 -21.08 42.35
C LEU A 190 -17.18 -21.51 43.79
N LEU A 191 -15.95 -21.36 44.29
CA LEU A 191 -15.58 -21.76 45.64
C LEU A 191 -16.22 -20.85 46.70
N LYS A 192 -16.26 -19.53 46.46
CA LYS A 192 -16.89 -18.56 47.35
C LYS A 192 -18.38 -18.83 47.57
N ASN A 193 -19.09 -19.14 46.50
CA ASN A 193 -20.54 -19.32 46.50
C ASN A 193 -20.96 -20.77 46.69
N LEU A 194 -20.01 -21.71 46.84
CA LEU A 194 -20.29 -23.12 47.03
C LEU A 194 -20.99 -23.34 48.38
N GLY A 195 -22.27 -23.73 48.30
CA GLY A 195 -23.00 -24.23 49.46
C GLY A 195 -22.68 -25.70 49.74
N ASN A 196 -23.13 -26.21 50.88
CA ASN A 196 -22.94 -27.62 51.27
C ASN A 196 -24.17 -28.51 50.97
N GLN A 197 -24.93 -28.21 49.91
CA GLN A 197 -26.06 -29.05 49.49
C GLN A 197 -25.55 -30.43 49.06
N SER A 198 -26.21 -31.51 49.51
CA SER A 198 -25.73 -32.89 49.31
C SER A 198 -24.29 -33.12 49.79
N ASP A 199 -23.84 -32.33 50.78
CA ASP A 199 -22.54 -32.43 51.45
C ASP A 199 -21.31 -32.17 50.56
N VAL A 200 -21.51 -31.58 49.38
CA VAL A 200 -20.46 -31.45 48.36
C VAL A 200 -19.27 -30.59 48.78
N LYS A 201 -19.47 -29.60 49.68
CA LYS A 201 -18.41 -28.69 50.11
C LYS A 201 -17.46 -29.41 51.07
N ASP A 202 -18.02 -30.18 51.98
CA ASP A 202 -17.24 -30.97 52.94
C ASP A 202 -16.57 -32.16 52.23
N MET A 203 -17.26 -32.81 51.29
CA MET A 203 -16.64 -33.83 50.43
C MET A 203 -15.50 -33.27 49.56
N LEU A 204 -15.63 -32.04 49.03
CA LEU A 204 -14.52 -31.36 48.34
C LEU A 204 -13.33 -31.17 49.29
N LYS A 205 -13.59 -30.73 50.53
CA LYS A 205 -12.59 -30.51 51.58
C LYS A 205 -11.86 -31.80 51.97
N GLU A 206 -12.59 -32.92 52.05
CA GLU A 206 -12.02 -34.26 52.29
C GLU A 206 -11.00 -34.65 51.22
N GLN A 207 -11.27 -34.32 49.95
CA GLN A 207 -10.40 -34.69 48.82
C GLN A 207 -9.22 -33.74 48.60
N VAL A 208 -9.42 -32.41 48.77
CA VAL A 208 -8.40 -31.40 48.43
C VAL A 208 -7.65 -30.83 49.64
N GLY A 209 -8.14 -31.09 50.86
CA GLY A 209 -7.64 -30.54 52.12
C GLY A 209 -8.47 -29.37 52.64
N ASP A 210 -8.13 -28.86 53.83
CA ASP A 210 -8.82 -27.72 54.47
C ASP A 210 -8.60 -26.42 53.69
N PHE A 211 -9.31 -26.22 52.60
CA PHE A 211 -9.19 -25.04 51.75
C PHE A 211 -9.59 -23.73 52.44
N GLU A 212 -10.20 -23.78 53.62
CA GLU A 212 -10.51 -22.57 54.41
C GLU A 212 -9.31 -22.08 55.21
N LYS A 213 -8.28 -22.92 55.39
CA LYS A 213 -7.07 -22.60 56.18
C LYS A 213 -5.75 -22.83 55.44
N ASP A 214 -5.74 -23.70 54.43
CA ASP A 214 -4.59 -24.05 53.59
C ASP A 214 -4.76 -23.44 52.20
N ALA A 215 -3.85 -22.54 51.83
CA ALA A 215 -3.88 -21.83 50.56
C ALA A 215 -3.62 -22.75 49.36
N ASP A 216 -2.81 -23.80 49.51
CA ASP A 216 -2.61 -24.78 48.43
C ASP A 216 -3.85 -25.66 48.27
N ALA A 217 -4.54 -25.99 49.38
CA ALA A 217 -5.84 -26.66 49.32
C ALA A 217 -6.91 -25.79 48.65
N ALA A 218 -6.96 -24.49 48.96
CA ALA A 218 -7.83 -23.53 48.28
C ALA A 218 -7.57 -23.49 46.78
N TYR A 219 -6.30 -23.43 46.38
CA TYR A 219 -5.92 -23.41 44.98
C TYR A 219 -6.25 -24.72 44.24
N ARG A 220 -6.10 -25.87 44.88
CA ARG A 220 -6.57 -27.15 44.32
C ARG A 220 -8.09 -27.18 44.19
N ALA A 221 -8.82 -26.68 45.21
CA ALA A 221 -10.27 -26.64 45.21
C ALA A 221 -10.84 -25.79 44.06
N THR A 222 -10.26 -24.61 43.80
CA THR A 222 -10.67 -23.76 42.67
C THR A 222 -10.47 -24.46 41.33
N GLN A 223 -9.36 -25.17 41.16
CA GLN A 223 -9.06 -25.91 39.94
C GLN A 223 -10.02 -27.09 39.72
N VAL A 224 -10.38 -27.83 40.79
CA VAL A 224 -11.36 -28.92 40.71
C VAL A 224 -12.74 -28.41 40.31
N LEU A 225 -13.19 -27.30 40.91
CA LEU A 225 -14.47 -26.70 40.56
C LEU A 225 -14.49 -26.17 39.12
N ALA A 226 -13.41 -25.54 38.67
CA ALA A 226 -13.25 -25.13 37.28
C ALA A 226 -13.29 -26.33 36.31
N HIS A 227 -12.63 -27.45 36.65
CA HIS A 227 -12.69 -28.68 35.85
C HIS A 227 -14.12 -29.20 35.73
N ILE A 228 -14.85 -29.26 36.85
CA ILE A 228 -16.24 -29.72 36.89
C ILE A 228 -17.17 -28.83 36.05
N GLU A 229 -16.95 -27.53 36.05
CA GLU A 229 -17.72 -26.57 35.23
C GLU A 229 -17.39 -26.73 33.73
N GLN A 230 -16.12 -27.00 33.39
CA GLN A 230 -15.65 -27.05 32.00
C GLN A 230 -15.87 -28.40 31.29
N PHE A 231 -15.88 -29.53 32.00
CA PHE A 231 -15.90 -30.86 31.40
C PHE A 231 -17.12 -31.69 31.84
N ASP A 232 -17.65 -32.48 30.92
CA ASP A 232 -18.69 -33.46 31.21
C ASP A 232 -18.13 -34.75 31.82
N GLY A 233 -19.01 -35.70 32.17
CA GLY A 233 -18.60 -36.97 32.79
C GLY A 233 -17.79 -37.91 31.88
N ASN A 234 -17.60 -37.55 30.60
CA ASN A 234 -16.75 -38.25 29.64
C ASN A 234 -15.44 -37.48 29.36
N GLY A 235 -15.28 -36.29 29.93
CA GLY A 235 -14.15 -35.39 29.68
C GLY A 235 -14.27 -34.57 28.40
N VAL A 236 -15.48 -34.41 27.87
CA VAL A 236 -15.76 -33.53 26.73
C VAL A 236 -16.02 -32.11 27.24
N ARG A 237 -15.43 -31.11 26.57
CA ARG A 237 -15.61 -29.69 26.90
C ARG A 237 -17.08 -29.29 26.76
N ILE A 238 -17.65 -28.70 27.81
CA ILE A 238 -19.01 -28.17 27.85
C ILE A 238 -19.02 -26.75 27.29
N VAL A 239 -20.12 -26.38 26.62
CA VAL A 239 -20.39 -25.03 26.14
C VAL A 239 -21.83 -24.66 26.45
N GLY A 240 -22.12 -23.39 26.75
CA GLY A 240 -23.48 -22.90 27.01
C GLY A 240 -23.55 -21.87 28.14
N ASN A 241 -24.78 -21.56 28.61
CA ASN A 241 -25.03 -20.63 29.73
C ASN A 241 -24.55 -21.13 31.08
N ASP A 242 -24.47 -22.46 31.22
CA ASP A 242 -24.17 -23.09 32.49
C ASP A 242 -22.65 -23.09 32.76
N VAL A 243 -21.84 -22.73 31.76
CA VAL A 243 -20.38 -22.63 31.86
C VAL A 243 -19.94 -21.22 32.20
N ALA A 244 -18.97 -21.10 33.11
CA ALA A 244 -18.37 -19.85 33.58
C ALA A 244 -19.40 -18.87 34.19
N ASN A 245 -20.48 -19.39 34.78
CA ASN A 245 -21.49 -18.58 35.45
C ASN A 245 -21.21 -18.38 36.95
N GLY A 246 -20.14 -19.01 37.46
CA GLY A 246 -19.68 -18.84 38.84
C GLY A 246 -20.56 -19.53 39.86
N SER A 247 -21.32 -20.56 39.46
CA SER A 247 -22.15 -21.40 40.33
C SER A 247 -22.14 -22.85 39.88
N ILE A 248 -22.12 -23.80 40.83
CA ILE A 248 -22.27 -25.23 40.53
C ILE A 248 -23.75 -25.56 40.32
N ASN A 249 -24.10 -25.95 39.10
CA ASN A 249 -25.47 -26.17 38.64
C ASN A 249 -25.93 -27.62 38.78
N GLY A 250 -27.24 -27.82 38.93
CA GLY A 250 -27.86 -29.15 38.92
C GLY A 250 -28.33 -29.69 40.25
N PHE A 251 -28.30 -28.89 41.32
CA PHE A 251 -29.03 -29.21 42.55
C PHE A 251 -30.54 -29.15 42.33
N THR A 252 -31.27 -30.11 42.92
CA THR A 252 -32.73 -30.09 43.00
C THR A 252 -33.20 -29.08 44.06
N LYS A 253 -34.51 -28.80 44.09
CA LYS A 253 -35.11 -27.96 45.14
C LYS A 253 -34.93 -28.52 46.56
N SER A 254 -34.73 -29.84 46.70
CA SER A 254 -34.43 -30.47 47.99
C SER A 254 -32.94 -30.49 48.31
N GLY A 255 -32.09 -29.91 47.46
CA GLY A 255 -30.64 -29.86 47.60
C GLY A 255 -29.90 -31.06 47.01
N GLU A 256 -30.59 -32.04 46.41
CA GLU A 256 -29.93 -33.26 45.90
C GLU A 256 -29.21 -32.97 44.58
N ALA A 257 -27.99 -33.49 44.42
CA ALA A 257 -27.25 -33.40 43.17
C ALA A 257 -27.88 -34.30 42.09
N LYS A 258 -28.10 -33.77 40.87
CA LYS A 258 -28.60 -34.57 39.74
C LYS A 258 -27.45 -35.22 38.97
N ASN A 259 -27.57 -36.51 38.68
CA ASN A 259 -26.63 -37.22 37.81
C ASN A 259 -26.46 -36.51 36.46
N GLY A 260 -25.22 -36.43 35.97
CA GLY A 260 -24.88 -35.79 34.69
C GLY A 260 -24.80 -34.27 34.72
N THR A 261 -25.05 -33.62 35.86
CA THR A 261 -24.86 -32.17 36.05
C THR A 261 -23.54 -31.85 36.76
N GLU A 262 -23.16 -30.58 36.85
CA GLU A 262 -21.96 -30.14 37.60
C GLU A 262 -22.03 -30.59 39.07
N ALA A 263 -23.19 -30.40 39.72
CA ALA A 263 -23.43 -30.87 41.08
C ALA A 263 -23.25 -32.38 41.21
N GLY A 264 -23.72 -33.15 40.23
CA GLY A 264 -23.52 -34.60 40.19
C GLY A 264 -22.04 -34.97 40.06
N ARG A 265 -21.30 -34.29 39.18
CA ARG A 265 -19.86 -34.53 39.00
C ARG A 265 -19.04 -34.13 40.23
N LEU A 266 -19.41 -33.03 40.91
CA LEU A 266 -18.79 -32.66 42.18
C LEU A 266 -19.05 -33.70 43.28
N GLN A 267 -20.26 -34.26 43.29
CA GLN A 267 -20.59 -35.36 44.19
C GLN A 267 -19.77 -36.63 43.87
N ASP A 268 -19.60 -36.96 42.59
CA ASP A 268 -18.77 -38.09 42.14
C ASP A 268 -17.28 -37.85 42.51
N PHE A 269 -16.77 -36.63 42.34
CA PHE A 269 -15.45 -36.24 42.83
C PHE A 269 -15.30 -36.42 44.34
N GLY A 270 -16.30 -36.01 45.12
CA GLY A 270 -16.29 -36.23 46.56
C GLY A 270 -16.19 -37.70 46.97
N LYS A 271 -16.77 -38.62 46.20
CA LYS A 271 -16.77 -40.07 46.48
C LYS A 271 -15.50 -40.76 45.97
N ASP A 272 -15.09 -40.45 44.75
CA ASP A 272 -14.09 -41.22 44.00
C ASP A 272 -12.74 -40.46 43.84
N GLY A 273 -12.66 -39.22 44.31
CA GLY A 273 -11.47 -38.38 44.24
C GLY A 273 -11.10 -37.95 42.82
N PHE A 274 -9.82 -37.61 42.62
CA PHE A 274 -9.31 -37.08 41.34
C PHE A 274 -9.48 -38.02 40.14
N ALA A 275 -9.61 -39.34 40.37
CA ALA A 275 -9.82 -40.31 39.30
C ALA A 275 -11.18 -40.16 38.57
N SER A 276 -12.15 -39.46 39.18
CA SER A 276 -13.44 -39.18 38.53
C SER A 276 -13.39 -38.00 37.56
N LEU A 277 -12.37 -37.15 37.66
CA LEU A 277 -12.17 -36.01 36.78
C LEU A 277 -11.63 -36.50 35.43
N LYS A 278 -12.50 -36.51 34.42
CA LYS A 278 -12.13 -36.87 33.04
C LYS A 278 -11.96 -35.61 32.21
N GLY A 279 -10.99 -35.63 31.29
CA GLY A 279 -10.57 -34.43 30.55
C GLY A 279 -9.42 -33.73 31.24
N GLU A 280 -8.63 -32.99 30.46
CA GLU A 280 -7.40 -32.34 30.90
C GLU A 280 -7.54 -30.83 30.79
N MET A 281 -7.29 -30.12 31.89
CA MET A 281 -7.20 -28.66 31.88
C MET A 281 -5.88 -28.21 31.28
N THR A 282 -5.93 -27.19 30.43
CA THR A 282 -4.72 -26.61 29.85
C THR A 282 -4.14 -25.57 30.80
N ASN A 283 -2.84 -25.66 31.09
CA ASN A 283 -2.14 -24.60 31.80
C ASN A 283 -1.91 -23.42 30.86
N VAL A 284 -2.72 -22.38 31.02
CA VAL A 284 -2.63 -21.12 30.24
C VAL A 284 -1.23 -20.50 30.25
N SER A 285 -0.47 -20.71 31.34
CA SER A 285 0.88 -20.16 31.48
C SER A 285 1.91 -20.87 30.57
N ALA A 286 1.62 -22.12 30.18
CA ALA A 286 2.50 -22.94 29.35
C ALA A 286 2.05 -22.98 27.88
N ALA A 287 0.90 -22.38 27.54
CA ALA A 287 0.36 -22.39 26.17
C ALA A 287 1.35 -21.76 25.16
N GLY A 288 2.10 -20.75 25.58
CA GLY A 288 3.12 -20.09 24.76
C GLY A 288 4.32 -20.96 24.38
N ASP A 289 4.58 -22.04 25.13
CA ASP A 289 5.74 -22.93 24.95
C ASP A 289 5.43 -24.14 24.06
N ASN A 290 4.20 -24.28 23.58
CA ASN A 290 3.79 -25.42 22.75
C ASN A 290 4.29 -25.26 21.30
N GLN A 291 5.37 -25.97 20.98
CA GLN A 291 5.98 -25.92 19.64
C GLN A 291 5.02 -26.36 18.51
N GLN A 292 4.19 -27.38 18.74
CA GLN A 292 3.25 -27.85 17.72
C GLN A 292 2.17 -26.80 17.43
N THR A 293 1.63 -26.16 18.47
CA THR A 293 0.66 -25.07 18.32
C THR A 293 1.27 -23.86 17.62
N ARG A 294 2.54 -23.55 17.94
CA ARG A 294 3.31 -22.51 17.23
C ARG A 294 3.44 -22.82 15.74
N GLU A 295 3.84 -24.03 15.38
CA GLU A 295 3.98 -24.45 13.98
C GLU A 295 2.64 -24.37 13.21
N GLN A 296 1.52 -24.77 13.85
CA GLN A 296 0.19 -24.65 13.27
C GLN A 296 -0.21 -23.17 13.04
N ALA A 297 0.04 -22.31 14.02
CA ALA A 297 -0.24 -20.88 13.92
C ALA A 297 0.60 -20.22 12.81
N GLU A 298 1.90 -20.47 12.79
CA GLU A 298 2.83 -19.91 11.81
C GLU A 298 2.48 -20.35 10.37
N LYS A 299 2.02 -21.60 10.18
CA LYS A 299 1.53 -22.09 8.88
C LYS A 299 0.34 -21.27 8.35
N LEU A 300 -0.49 -20.75 9.26
CA LEU A 300 -1.64 -19.90 8.91
C LEU A 300 -1.28 -18.41 8.81
N GLY A 301 0.01 -18.05 8.95
CA GLY A 301 0.50 -16.68 8.88
C GLY A 301 0.42 -15.90 10.18
N PHE A 302 0.18 -16.56 11.32
CA PHE A 302 0.19 -15.90 12.62
C PHE A 302 1.62 -15.65 13.11
N LEU A 303 1.85 -14.48 13.69
CA LEU A 303 3.08 -14.16 14.39
C LEU A 303 2.96 -14.62 15.84
N TRP A 304 3.79 -15.58 16.24
CA TRP A 304 3.73 -16.17 17.58
C TRP A 304 4.15 -15.22 18.69
N GLU A 305 5.10 -14.33 18.39
CA GLU A 305 5.68 -13.34 19.29
C GLU A 305 5.52 -11.94 18.68
N LEU A 306 5.50 -10.93 19.54
CA LEU A 306 5.52 -9.53 19.13
C LEU A 306 6.77 -9.23 18.28
N PRO A 307 6.65 -8.39 17.24
CA PRO A 307 7.81 -7.84 16.54
C PRO A 307 8.80 -7.20 17.53
N LYS A 308 10.11 -7.29 17.22
CA LYS A 308 11.18 -6.87 18.16
C LYS A 308 11.14 -5.39 18.54
N ASP A 309 10.54 -4.57 17.69
CA ASP A 309 10.36 -3.13 17.84
C ASP A 309 9.03 -2.76 18.53
N ASP A 310 8.14 -3.73 18.75
CA ASP A 310 6.90 -3.54 19.49
C ASP A 310 7.12 -3.74 20.99
N THR A 311 7.08 -2.65 21.76
CA THR A 311 7.31 -2.65 23.21
C THR A 311 6.02 -2.54 24.03
N ARG A 312 4.85 -2.71 23.40
CA ARG A 312 3.56 -2.60 24.10
C ARG A 312 3.40 -3.69 25.16
N SER A 313 2.83 -3.33 26.31
CA SER A 313 2.46 -4.30 27.33
C SER A 313 1.19 -5.06 26.96
N ALA A 314 0.88 -6.14 27.68
CA ALA A 314 -0.39 -6.86 27.52
C ALA A 314 -1.61 -5.92 27.67
N GLN A 315 -1.54 -5.00 28.63
CA GLN A 315 -2.60 -4.04 28.90
C GLN A 315 -2.74 -3.02 27.75
N ASP A 316 -1.63 -2.52 27.19
CA ASP A 316 -1.66 -1.59 26.05
C ASP A 316 -2.33 -2.26 24.84
N ILE A 317 -1.97 -3.52 24.54
CA ILE A 317 -2.55 -4.30 23.44
C ILE A 317 -4.06 -4.51 23.65
N ILE A 318 -4.49 -4.84 24.88
CA ILE A 318 -5.91 -4.99 25.22
C ILE A 318 -6.63 -3.66 25.04
N ASP A 319 -6.08 -2.56 25.56
CA ASP A 319 -6.74 -1.25 25.52
C ASP A 319 -6.87 -0.68 24.11
N GLU A 320 -5.89 -0.95 23.24
CA GLU A 320 -5.88 -0.56 21.84
C GLU A 320 -6.76 -1.45 20.95
N ASN A 321 -7.16 -2.64 21.40
CA ASN A 321 -8.00 -3.56 20.64
C ASN A 321 -9.42 -3.70 21.25
N PRO A 322 -10.43 -3.03 20.66
CA PRO A 322 -11.80 -3.07 21.18
C PRO A 322 -12.42 -4.47 21.26
N LEU A 323 -12.07 -5.38 20.34
CA LEU A 323 -12.58 -6.75 20.36
C LEU A 323 -12.09 -7.51 21.60
N LEU A 324 -10.78 -7.46 21.87
CA LEU A 324 -10.18 -8.14 23.01
C LEU A 324 -10.61 -7.48 24.33
N LYS A 325 -10.66 -6.15 24.37
CA LYS A 325 -11.12 -5.37 25.52
C LYS A 325 -12.55 -5.71 25.94
N ASN A 326 -13.45 -5.83 24.97
CA ASN A 326 -14.88 -6.07 25.20
C ASN A 326 -15.25 -7.55 25.15
N LEU A 327 -14.28 -8.46 25.01
CA LEU A 327 -14.54 -9.90 24.93
C LEU A 327 -15.10 -10.39 26.27
N GLY A 328 -16.39 -10.69 26.27
CA GLY A 328 -17.04 -11.38 27.37
C GLY A 328 -16.74 -12.89 27.34
N ASN A 329 -17.08 -13.58 28.43
CA ASN A 329 -16.86 -15.03 28.56
C ASN A 329 -18.13 -15.85 28.30
N GLN A 330 -19.06 -15.35 27.48
CA GLN A 330 -20.25 -16.09 27.09
C GLN A 330 -19.84 -17.42 26.43
N SER A 331 -20.46 -18.54 26.82
CA SER A 331 -20.08 -19.87 26.31
C SER A 331 -18.62 -20.28 26.60
N GLY A 332 -17.94 -19.62 27.56
CA GLY A 332 -16.56 -19.90 27.93
C GLY A 332 -15.52 -19.48 26.89
N VAL A 333 -15.87 -18.66 25.89
CA VAL A 333 -14.98 -18.36 24.75
C VAL A 333 -13.70 -17.62 25.15
N LYS A 334 -13.76 -16.79 26.20
CA LYS A 334 -12.61 -16.02 26.68
C LYS A 334 -11.59 -16.96 27.31
N ASP A 335 -12.06 -17.90 28.12
CA ASP A 335 -11.20 -18.89 28.77
C ASP A 335 -10.61 -19.86 27.74
N MET A 336 -11.44 -20.35 26.80
CA MET A 336 -10.96 -21.19 25.71
C MET A 336 -9.93 -20.48 24.83
N LEU A 337 -10.06 -19.17 24.61
CA LEU A 337 -9.04 -18.37 23.92
C LEU A 337 -7.74 -18.37 24.72
N LYS A 338 -7.78 -18.09 26.04
CA LYS A 338 -6.60 -18.12 26.91
C LYS A 338 -5.90 -19.48 26.92
N GLU A 339 -6.65 -20.57 26.90
CA GLU A 339 -6.12 -21.94 26.85
C GLU A 339 -5.31 -22.21 25.57
N ARG A 340 -5.62 -21.52 24.47
CA ARG A 340 -4.92 -21.68 23.19
C ARG A 340 -3.77 -20.70 22.98
N VAL A 341 -3.92 -19.46 23.46
CA VAL A 341 -2.96 -18.37 23.16
C VAL A 341 -2.11 -17.95 24.37
N GLY A 342 -2.48 -18.41 25.56
CA GLY A 342 -1.89 -18.02 26.84
C GLY A 342 -2.68 -16.96 27.59
N ASP A 343 -2.24 -16.62 28.81
CA ASP A 343 -2.88 -15.60 29.65
C ASP A 343 -2.62 -14.18 29.09
N PHE A 344 -3.45 -13.78 28.12
CA PHE A 344 -3.35 -12.49 27.46
C PHE A 344 -3.56 -11.28 28.37
N GLU A 345 -4.04 -11.46 29.62
CA GLU A 345 -4.14 -10.35 30.57
C GLU A 345 -2.81 -10.03 31.25
N LYS A 346 -1.80 -10.89 31.09
CA LYS A 346 -0.49 -10.76 31.76
C LYS A 346 0.70 -10.91 30.82
N ASP A 347 0.56 -11.67 29.73
CA ASP A 347 1.59 -11.85 28.71
C ASP A 347 1.24 -11.07 27.44
N ALA A 348 2.14 -10.17 27.04
CA ALA A 348 1.98 -9.33 25.85
C ALA A 348 1.96 -10.17 24.57
N ASN A 349 2.75 -11.26 24.50
CA ASN A 349 2.72 -12.16 23.35
C ASN A 349 1.39 -12.92 23.29
N ALA A 350 0.83 -13.32 24.43
CA ALA A 350 -0.49 -13.93 24.48
C ALA A 350 -1.60 -12.95 24.05
N ALA A 351 -1.54 -11.68 24.48
CA ALA A 351 -2.44 -10.63 24.01
C ALA A 351 -2.34 -10.43 22.51
N PHE A 352 -1.13 -10.39 21.98
CA PHE A 352 -0.90 -10.26 20.55
C PHE A 352 -1.46 -11.44 19.74
N ARG A 353 -1.25 -12.68 20.19
CA ARG A 353 -1.86 -13.88 19.58
C ARG A 353 -3.39 -13.83 19.66
N ALA A 354 -3.94 -13.42 20.80
CA ALA A 354 -5.39 -13.29 21.01
C ALA A 354 -6.02 -12.29 20.02
N VAL A 355 -5.39 -11.13 19.82
CA VAL A 355 -5.83 -10.13 18.83
C VAL A 355 -5.87 -10.72 17.43
N GLN A 356 -4.80 -11.38 17.00
CA GLN A 356 -4.76 -11.98 15.66
C GLN A 356 -5.86 -13.04 15.46
N VAL A 357 -6.17 -13.83 16.50
CA VAL A 357 -7.24 -14.84 16.43
C VAL A 357 -8.59 -14.16 16.32
N LEU A 358 -8.84 -13.12 17.11
CA LEU A 358 -10.07 -12.33 17.04
C LEU A 358 -10.24 -11.66 15.68
N ASP A 359 -9.16 -11.12 15.10
CA ASP A 359 -9.17 -10.59 13.75
C ASP A 359 -9.49 -11.70 12.73
N ARG A 360 -8.85 -12.88 12.84
CA ARG A 360 -9.14 -14.00 11.93
C ARG A 360 -10.60 -14.43 11.98
N VAL A 361 -11.20 -14.57 13.17
CA VAL A 361 -12.59 -15.05 13.30
C VAL A 361 -13.64 -14.00 12.98
N THR A 362 -13.32 -12.70 13.08
CA THR A 362 -14.25 -11.59 12.78
C THR A 362 -14.13 -11.09 11.34
N MET A 363 -12.94 -11.20 10.74
CA MET A 363 -12.71 -10.70 9.38
C MET A 363 -13.00 -11.74 8.31
N TYR A 364 -12.89 -13.03 8.62
CA TYR A 364 -13.00 -14.10 7.63
C TYR A 364 -14.11 -15.09 7.97
N ASN A 365 -14.79 -15.58 6.94
CA ASN A 365 -15.75 -16.68 7.06
C ASN A 365 -15.01 -18.03 7.21
N ASP A 366 -15.76 -19.12 7.32
CA ASP A 366 -15.26 -20.51 7.42
C ASP A 366 -14.48 -21.01 6.18
N LYS A 367 -14.53 -20.27 5.06
CA LYS A 367 -13.81 -20.56 3.83
C LYS A 367 -12.56 -19.70 3.64
N GLY A 368 -12.29 -18.77 4.56
CA GLY A 368 -11.19 -17.82 4.46
C GLY A 368 -11.48 -16.62 3.54
N ASP A 369 -12.74 -16.37 3.18
CA ASP A 369 -13.13 -15.15 2.46
C ASP A 369 -13.37 -14.00 3.45
N ILE A 370 -13.00 -12.77 3.06
CA ILE A 370 -13.27 -11.56 3.84
C ILE A 370 -14.78 -11.34 3.97
N GLN A 371 -15.25 -11.04 5.17
CA GLN A 371 -16.65 -10.71 5.44
C GLN A 371 -16.97 -9.26 5.01
N SER A 372 -18.23 -8.98 4.70
CA SER A 372 -18.66 -7.63 4.28
C SER A 372 -20.01 -7.26 4.94
N GLY A 373 -20.24 -5.96 5.17
CA GLY A 373 -21.51 -5.42 5.67
C GLY A 373 -21.48 -4.91 7.12
N GLY A 374 -22.50 -4.17 7.54
CA GLY A 374 -22.49 -3.37 8.78
C GLY A 374 -22.48 -4.15 10.11
N GLY A 375 -22.58 -5.48 10.08
CA GLY A 375 -22.36 -6.33 11.26
C GLY A 375 -20.91 -6.81 11.37
N ALA A 376 -20.14 -6.81 10.28
CA ALA A 376 -18.74 -7.20 10.29
C ALA A 376 -17.86 -6.03 10.79
N PHE A 377 -16.73 -6.36 11.41
CA PHE A 377 -15.69 -5.40 11.84
C PHE A 377 -16.11 -4.40 12.93
N ASN A 378 -17.12 -4.72 13.73
CA ASN A 378 -17.46 -3.92 14.91
C ASN A 378 -16.55 -4.26 16.11
N SER A 379 -16.80 -3.62 17.26
CA SER A 379 -15.98 -3.77 18.48
C SER A 379 -16.40 -4.96 19.37
N SER A 380 -17.17 -5.91 18.86
CA SER A 380 -17.67 -7.08 19.59
C SER A 380 -17.63 -8.35 18.74
N VAL A 381 -17.59 -9.51 19.39
CA VAL A 381 -17.74 -10.81 18.72
C VAL A 381 -19.22 -11.15 18.63
N ASP A 382 -19.75 -11.22 17.42
CA ASP A 382 -21.17 -11.42 17.17
C ASP A 382 -21.57 -12.89 17.02
N GLY A 383 -22.86 -13.16 17.28
CA GLY A 383 -23.46 -14.47 17.04
C GLY A 383 -23.79 -15.29 18.29
N PHE A 384 -23.68 -14.70 19.48
CA PHE A 384 -24.25 -15.29 20.69
C PHE A 384 -25.79 -15.26 20.68
N THR A 385 -26.42 -16.30 21.21
CA THR A 385 -27.88 -16.32 21.47
C THR A 385 -28.21 -15.52 22.74
N LYS A 386 -29.51 -15.31 23.01
CA LYS A 386 -29.95 -14.74 24.30
C LYS A 386 -29.54 -15.61 25.49
N GLY A 387 -29.40 -16.91 25.25
CA GLY A 387 -28.84 -17.84 26.19
C GLY A 387 -27.36 -18.08 25.92
N ALA A 388 -26.57 -17.03 25.64
CA ALA A 388 -25.10 -17.03 25.59
C ALA A 388 -24.42 -18.15 24.77
N GLU A 389 -25.16 -18.91 23.96
CA GLU A 389 -24.65 -19.98 23.12
C GLU A 389 -24.09 -19.37 21.84
N ALA A 390 -22.91 -19.83 21.44
CA ALA A 390 -22.34 -19.47 20.15
C ALA A 390 -23.11 -20.14 19.01
N ARG A 391 -23.67 -19.37 18.07
CA ARG A 391 -24.34 -19.95 16.89
C ARG A 391 -23.29 -20.43 15.88
N HIS A 392 -23.48 -21.63 15.35
CA HIS A 392 -22.64 -22.16 14.28
C HIS A 392 -22.63 -21.23 13.05
N GLY A 393 -21.47 -21.09 12.40
CA GLY A 393 -21.28 -20.20 11.24
C GLY A 393 -21.17 -18.69 11.54
N THR A 394 -21.23 -18.29 12.82
CA THR A 394 -21.01 -16.89 13.25
C THR A 394 -19.60 -16.68 13.82
N GLU A 395 -19.22 -15.44 14.10
CA GLU A 395 -17.92 -15.10 14.72
C GLU A 395 -17.75 -15.81 16.06
N ALA A 396 -18.78 -15.78 16.92
CA ALA A 396 -18.83 -16.49 18.18
C ALA A 396 -18.67 -18.01 18.00
N GLY A 397 -19.33 -18.58 16.97
CA GLY A 397 -19.21 -19.99 16.62
C GLY A 397 -17.78 -20.37 16.23
N ARG A 398 -17.14 -19.57 15.37
CA ARG A 398 -15.74 -19.78 14.96
C ARG A 398 -14.77 -19.62 16.12
N LEU A 399 -14.97 -18.66 17.01
CA LEU A 399 -14.15 -18.50 18.21
C LEU A 399 -14.31 -19.69 19.16
N GLN A 400 -15.52 -20.23 19.31
CA GLN A 400 -15.75 -21.47 20.06
C GLN A 400 -15.07 -22.68 19.41
N ASP A 401 -15.14 -22.81 18.09
CA ASP A 401 -14.49 -23.90 17.36
C ASP A 401 -12.96 -23.82 17.48
N PHE A 402 -12.38 -22.61 17.40
CA PHE A 402 -10.98 -22.35 17.73
C PHE A 402 -10.64 -22.77 19.16
N GLY A 403 -11.49 -22.43 20.13
CA GLY A 403 -11.34 -22.88 21.51
C GLY A 403 -11.21 -24.41 21.62
N LYS A 404 -12.04 -25.16 20.89
CA LYS A 404 -12.07 -26.63 20.92
C LYS A 404 -10.93 -27.28 20.15
N LEU A 405 -10.56 -26.75 18.99
CA LEU A 405 -9.66 -27.43 18.04
C LEU A 405 -8.31 -26.71 17.85
N GLY A 406 -8.14 -25.53 18.43
CA GLY A 406 -6.94 -24.70 18.24
C GLY A 406 -6.86 -24.11 16.84
N PHE A 407 -5.64 -23.86 16.37
CA PHE A 407 -5.38 -23.23 15.07
C PHE A 407 -5.91 -24.05 13.88
N ASP A 408 -6.05 -25.37 14.01
CA ASP A 408 -6.61 -26.23 12.96
C ASP A 408 -8.09 -25.92 12.63
N ALA A 409 -8.82 -25.20 13.50
CA ALA A 409 -10.17 -24.74 13.21
C ALA A 409 -10.22 -23.45 12.37
N LEU A 410 -9.09 -22.75 12.21
CA LEU A 410 -9.05 -21.50 11.46
C LEU A 410 -8.79 -21.79 9.98
N PRO A 411 -9.49 -21.12 9.06
CA PRO A 411 -9.31 -21.34 7.63
C PRO A 411 -7.99 -20.75 7.15
N GLU A 412 -7.41 -21.40 6.13
CA GLU A 412 -6.40 -20.77 5.29
C GLU A 412 -7.03 -19.59 4.56
N LEU A 413 -6.28 -18.48 4.45
CA LEU A 413 -6.79 -17.30 3.76
C LEU A 413 -6.78 -17.51 2.25
N LYS A 414 -7.81 -16.99 1.60
CA LYS A 414 -7.87 -16.91 0.14
C LYS A 414 -6.61 -16.22 -0.39
N LYS A 415 -5.97 -16.84 -1.38
CA LYS A 415 -4.79 -16.27 -2.04
C LYS A 415 -5.17 -15.01 -2.81
N THR A 416 -4.27 -14.04 -2.86
CA THR A 416 -4.44 -12.80 -3.63
C THR A 416 -4.68 -13.04 -5.13
N GLU A 417 -4.13 -14.14 -5.67
CA GLU A 417 -4.34 -14.59 -7.05
C GLU A 417 -5.77 -15.05 -7.33
N ASP A 418 -6.51 -15.40 -6.26
CA ASP A 418 -7.88 -15.89 -6.33
C ASP A 418 -8.92 -14.79 -6.20
N ILE A 419 -8.51 -13.53 -5.98
CA ILE A 419 -9.41 -12.37 -5.91
C ILE A 419 -10.15 -12.20 -7.23
N SER A 420 -11.48 -12.01 -7.15
CA SER A 420 -12.37 -12.00 -8.31
C SER A 420 -12.04 -10.86 -9.27
N SER A 421 -11.84 -9.64 -8.76
CA SER A 421 -11.51 -8.47 -9.57
C SER A 421 -10.15 -8.60 -10.28
N TYR A 422 -9.17 -9.25 -9.64
CA TYR A 422 -7.90 -9.58 -10.29
C TYR A 422 -8.07 -10.62 -11.41
N LYS A 423 -8.87 -11.67 -11.19
CA LYS A 423 -9.21 -12.65 -12.24
C LYS A 423 -9.92 -12.00 -13.43
N ASP A 424 -10.81 -11.05 -13.18
CA ASP A 424 -11.49 -10.29 -14.23
C ASP A 424 -10.50 -9.43 -15.02
N PHE A 425 -9.55 -8.78 -14.36
CA PHE A 425 -8.46 -8.04 -15.02
C PHE A 425 -7.62 -8.97 -15.91
N LEU A 426 -7.19 -10.13 -15.40
CA LEU A 426 -6.41 -11.10 -16.18
C LEU A 426 -7.17 -11.64 -17.40
N LYS A 427 -8.48 -11.85 -17.26
CA LYS A 427 -9.34 -12.31 -18.37
C LYS A 427 -9.51 -11.23 -19.44
N ALA A 428 -9.62 -9.96 -19.04
CA ALA A 428 -9.73 -8.84 -19.96
C ALA A 428 -8.39 -8.49 -20.64
N ASN A 429 -7.26 -8.77 -19.97
CA ASN A 429 -5.92 -8.40 -20.42
C ASN A 429 -4.97 -9.62 -20.36
N PRO A 430 -5.19 -10.66 -21.18
CA PRO A 430 -4.38 -11.89 -21.12
C PRO A 430 -2.89 -11.66 -21.39
N ASP A 431 -2.56 -10.64 -22.19
CA ASP A 431 -1.20 -10.32 -22.62
C ASP A 431 -0.48 -9.30 -21.72
N ALA A 432 -1.09 -8.93 -20.59
CA ALA A 432 -0.50 -7.99 -19.64
C ALA A 432 0.85 -8.49 -19.10
N ASP A 433 1.83 -7.60 -19.00
CA ASP A 433 3.14 -7.93 -18.45
C ASP A 433 3.08 -8.18 -16.93
N VAL A 434 4.18 -8.67 -16.36
CA VAL A 434 4.24 -9.11 -14.95
C VAL A 434 4.04 -7.93 -13.98
N ALA A 435 4.66 -6.78 -14.25
CA ALA A 435 4.51 -5.57 -13.43
C ALA A 435 3.10 -4.98 -13.51
N SER A 436 2.51 -4.94 -14.71
CA SER A 436 1.10 -4.56 -14.89
C SER A 436 0.15 -5.43 -14.06
N LYS A 437 0.36 -6.75 -14.09
CA LYS A 437 -0.39 -7.71 -13.28
C LYS A 437 -0.21 -7.45 -11.78
N GLN A 438 0.99 -7.09 -11.32
CA GLN A 438 1.24 -6.81 -9.90
C GLN A 438 0.51 -5.55 -9.42
N ILE A 439 0.53 -4.46 -10.20
CA ILE A 439 -0.22 -3.22 -9.88
C ILE A 439 -1.72 -3.51 -9.83
N ALA A 440 -2.25 -4.25 -10.81
CA ALA A 440 -3.65 -4.65 -10.82
C ALA A 440 -4.00 -5.53 -9.60
N ARG A 441 -3.11 -6.44 -9.20
CA ARG A 441 -3.29 -7.27 -8.00
C ARG A 441 -3.30 -6.42 -6.73
N TYR A 442 -2.42 -5.43 -6.61
CA TYR A 442 -2.44 -4.50 -5.46
C TYR A 442 -3.75 -3.73 -5.37
N ALA A 443 -4.29 -3.24 -6.49
CA ALA A 443 -5.62 -2.61 -6.50
C ALA A 443 -6.75 -3.60 -6.12
N ALA A 444 -6.67 -4.85 -6.60
CA ALA A 444 -7.65 -5.89 -6.25
C ALA A 444 -7.61 -6.24 -4.75
N ILE A 445 -6.44 -6.21 -4.12
CA ILE A 445 -6.29 -6.37 -2.67
C ILE A 445 -7.03 -5.25 -1.92
N LEU A 446 -6.92 -3.99 -2.37
CA LEU A 446 -7.70 -2.90 -1.77
C LEU A 446 -9.20 -3.11 -1.92
N ASP A 447 -9.68 -3.50 -3.10
CA ASP A 447 -11.11 -3.75 -3.35
C ASP A 447 -11.66 -4.89 -2.47
N GLU A 448 -10.90 -5.97 -2.27
CA GLU A 448 -11.28 -7.09 -1.40
C GLU A 448 -11.30 -6.67 0.09
N ASN A 449 -10.35 -5.82 0.53
CA ASN A 449 -10.22 -5.38 1.91
C ASN A 449 -10.98 -4.08 2.25
N TYR A 450 -11.68 -3.48 1.29
CA TYR A 450 -12.24 -2.13 1.41
C TYR A 450 -13.12 -1.95 2.67
N ASP A 451 -14.06 -2.87 2.90
CA ASP A 451 -14.98 -2.81 4.03
C ASP A 451 -14.25 -3.07 5.37
N ALA A 452 -13.24 -3.93 5.37
CA ALA A 452 -12.42 -4.24 6.55
C ALA A 452 -11.58 -3.04 6.98
N ILE A 453 -10.93 -2.36 6.03
CA ILE A 453 -10.16 -1.13 6.26
C ILE A 453 -11.04 -0.07 6.91
N LYS A 454 -12.21 0.18 6.32
CA LYS A 454 -13.16 1.17 6.85
C LYS A 454 -13.67 0.81 8.24
N GLY A 455 -14.06 -0.45 8.44
CA GLY A 455 -14.60 -0.94 9.71
C GLY A 455 -13.59 -0.86 10.87
N LYS A 456 -12.34 -1.32 10.63
CA LYS A 456 -11.31 -1.38 11.67
C LYS A 456 -10.70 -0.03 12.01
N THR A 457 -10.56 0.86 11.03
CA THR A 457 -10.01 2.20 11.28
C THR A 457 -11.05 3.17 11.83
N GLY A 458 -12.34 2.87 11.69
CA GLY A 458 -13.43 3.78 12.04
C GLY A 458 -13.50 5.01 11.14
N SER A 459 -12.71 5.06 10.07
CA SER A 459 -12.71 6.19 9.14
C SER A 459 -14.02 6.25 8.36
N ALA A 460 -14.60 7.45 8.22
CA ALA A 460 -15.77 7.65 7.37
C ALA A 460 -15.40 7.42 5.89
N ASP A 461 -14.17 7.78 5.54
CA ASP A 461 -13.62 7.85 4.18
C ASP A 461 -12.42 6.90 4.04
N PHE A 462 -12.23 6.36 2.84
CA PHE A 462 -11.08 5.52 2.54
C PHE A 462 -9.99 6.43 1.94
N ASN A 463 -8.87 6.56 2.67
CA ASN A 463 -7.79 7.53 2.43
C ASN A 463 -6.41 6.95 2.85
N PRO A 464 -5.28 7.61 2.54
CA PRO A 464 -3.94 7.13 2.89
C PRO A 464 -3.73 6.83 4.38
N GLU A 465 -4.30 7.65 5.26
CA GLU A 465 -4.19 7.47 6.72
C GLU A 465 -4.89 6.19 7.17
N ALA A 466 -6.06 5.88 6.61
CA ALA A 466 -6.78 4.65 6.90
C ALA A 466 -6.00 3.42 6.40
N LEU A 467 -5.37 3.47 5.22
CA LEU A 467 -4.53 2.38 4.72
C LEU A 467 -3.34 2.12 5.66
N THR A 468 -2.65 3.19 6.07
CA THR A 468 -1.50 3.12 6.99
C THR A 468 -1.92 2.59 8.36
N ALA A 469 -3.03 3.11 8.90
CA ALA A 469 -3.55 2.67 10.20
C ALA A 469 -3.97 1.20 10.17
N TYR A 470 -4.66 0.76 9.10
CA TYR A 470 -5.05 -0.63 8.93
C TYR A 470 -3.83 -1.55 8.83
N ASN A 471 -2.81 -1.19 8.04
CA ASN A 471 -1.58 -1.98 7.94
C ASN A 471 -0.88 -2.12 9.31
N LYS A 472 -0.76 -1.02 10.05
CA LYS A 472 -0.13 -1.01 11.38
C LYS A 472 -0.91 -1.80 12.44
N GLN A 473 -2.24 -1.72 12.42
CA GLN A 473 -3.10 -2.42 13.37
C GLN A 473 -3.18 -3.93 13.12
N ASN A 474 -2.79 -4.39 11.92
CA ASN A 474 -2.91 -5.79 11.50
C ASN A 474 -1.55 -6.33 10.99
N PRO A 475 -0.52 -6.43 11.83
CA PRO A 475 0.81 -6.92 11.43
C PRO A 475 0.82 -8.38 10.95
N GLN A 476 -0.27 -9.12 11.17
CA GLN A 476 -0.48 -10.48 10.67
C GLN A 476 -0.92 -10.55 9.20
N LEU A 477 -1.14 -9.40 8.53
CA LEU A 477 -1.45 -9.37 7.12
C LEU A 477 -0.31 -10.03 6.32
N GLY A 478 -0.68 -10.77 5.27
CA GLY A 478 0.32 -11.36 4.39
C GLY A 478 1.21 -10.28 3.78
N LYS A 479 2.49 -10.59 3.57
CA LYS A 479 3.49 -9.64 3.03
C LYS A 479 2.98 -8.85 1.82
N GLU A 480 2.36 -9.52 0.86
CA GLU A 480 1.83 -8.88 -0.36
C GLU A 480 0.66 -7.91 -0.08
N VAL A 481 -0.15 -8.19 0.95
CA VAL A 481 -1.24 -7.29 1.37
C VAL A 481 -0.66 -6.04 2.02
N SER A 482 0.33 -6.17 2.91
CA SER A 482 1.03 -5.01 3.47
C SER A 482 1.72 -4.19 2.39
N GLU A 483 2.44 -4.81 1.45
CA GLU A 483 3.08 -4.10 0.33
C GLU A 483 2.05 -3.34 -0.53
N ALA A 484 0.87 -3.93 -0.78
CA ALA A 484 -0.21 -3.25 -1.52
C ALA A 484 -0.74 -2.02 -0.75
N LEU A 485 -0.98 -2.16 0.55
CA LEU A 485 -1.44 -1.05 1.41
C LEU A 485 -0.40 0.06 1.46
N ASP A 486 0.88 -0.28 1.61
CA ASP A 486 1.98 0.69 1.65
C ASP A 486 2.13 1.40 0.31
N PHE A 487 2.08 0.67 -0.82
CA PHE A 487 2.11 1.26 -2.15
C PHE A 487 0.99 2.30 -2.33
N TRP A 488 -0.26 1.91 -2.06
CA TRP A 488 -1.40 2.80 -2.25
C TRP A 488 -1.53 3.89 -1.18
N SER A 489 -0.85 3.78 -0.04
CA SER A 489 -0.79 4.85 0.95
C SER A 489 0.12 6.02 0.54
N GLN A 490 0.92 5.86 -0.50
CA GLN A 490 1.76 6.92 -1.02
C GLN A 490 0.89 8.00 -1.69
N PRO A 491 1.10 9.31 -1.43
CA PRO A 491 0.28 10.38 -1.98
C PRO A 491 0.07 10.31 -3.50
N GLY A 492 1.15 10.07 -4.26
CA GLY A 492 1.10 9.97 -5.71
C GLY A 492 0.36 8.72 -6.20
N ALA A 493 0.46 7.59 -5.50
CA ALA A 493 -0.28 6.37 -5.84
C ALA A 493 -1.76 6.51 -5.50
N PHE A 494 -2.09 7.07 -4.33
CA PHE A 494 -3.46 7.28 -3.92
C PHE A 494 -4.20 8.23 -4.86
N ALA A 495 -3.52 9.28 -5.35
CA ALA A 495 -4.08 10.21 -6.34
C ALA A 495 -4.52 9.55 -7.66
N LEU A 496 -3.98 8.36 -8.00
CA LEU A 496 -4.42 7.59 -9.17
C LEU A 496 -5.72 6.80 -8.91
N LEU A 497 -6.05 6.55 -7.65
CA LEU A 497 -7.31 5.95 -7.22
C LEU A 497 -8.36 7.03 -6.96
N ASP A 498 -7.95 8.13 -6.33
CA ASP A 498 -8.79 9.29 -6.09
C ASP A 498 -9.41 9.77 -7.41
N ASN A 499 -10.72 9.98 -7.43
CA ASN A 499 -11.56 10.30 -8.60
C ASN A 499 -11.60 9.31 -9.80
N ALA A 500 -10.93 8.16 -9.76
CA ALA A 500 -10.75 7.29 -10.94
C ALA A 500 -12.07 6.84 -11.63
N LYS A 501 -13.21 6.89 -10.92
CA LYS A 501 -14.53 6.65 -11.51
C LYS A 501 -15.04 7.81 -12.38
N ASN A 502 -14.75 9.05 -12.01
CA ASN A 502 -15.22 10.26 -12.69
C ASN A 502 -14.08 11.29 -12.88
N PRO A 503 -12.97 10.94 -13.53
CA PRO A 503 -11.76 11.77 -13.59
C PRO A 503 -11.97 13.11 -14.32
N LEU A 504 -13.00 13.21 -15.18
CA LEU A 504 -13.38 14.45 -15.87
C LEU A 504 -14.28 15.36 -15.03
N GLU A 505 -14.98 14.83 -14.04
CA GLU A 505 -16.07 15.54 -13.36
C GLU A 505 -15.78 15.82 -11.89
N GLN A 506 -14.71 15.25 -11.34
CA GLN A 506 -14.36 15.34 -9.93
C GLN A 506 -12.85 15.50 -9.80
N GLY A 507 -12.40 16.52 -9.08
CA GLY A 507 -11.00 16.62 -8.65
C GLY A 507 -10.67 15.62 -7.56
N THR A 508 -9.37 15.52 -7.26
CA THR A 508 -8.87 14.72 -6.16
C THR A 508 -9.25 15.38 -4.83
N ASP A 509 -9.93 14.64 -3.94
CA ASP A 509 -10.37 15.13 -2.63
C ASP A 509 -9.67 14.43 -1.44
N GLY A 510 -8.66 13.61 -1.75
CA GLY A 510 -7.93 12.77 -0.81
C GLY A 510 -8.69 11.51 -0.40
N LYS A 511 -9.78 11.15 -1.10
CA LYS A 511 -10.64 10.02 -0.75
C LYS A 511 -10.96 9.19 -1.99
N ALA A 512 -10.91 7.87 -1.83
CA ALA A 512 -11.28 6.95 -2.90
C ALA A 512 -12.46 6.09 -2.47
N SER A 513 -13.52 6.04 -3.26
CA SER A 513 -14.58 5.07 -3.06
C SER A 513 -14.18 3.68 -3.58
N ARG A 514 -14.88 2.63 -3.15
CA ARG A 514 -14.72 1.29 -3.76
C ARG A 514 -14.93 1.32 -5.27
N GLY A 515 -15.84 2.18 -5.73
CA GLY A 515 -16.10 2.38 -7.15
C GLY A 515 -14.91 2.99 -7.90
N ASP A 516 -14.09 3.79 -7.24
CA ASP A 516 -12.88 4.36 -7.83
C ASP A 516 -11.78 3.32 -7.98
N VAL A 517 -11.55 2.48 -6.96
CA VAL A 517 -10.61 1.35 -7.06
C VAL A 517 -11.00 0.39 -8.20
N GLN A 518 -12.30 0.10 -8.32
CA GLN A 518 -12.82 -0.74 -9.42
C GLN A 518 -12.70 -0.07 -10.78
N ALA A 519 -12.91 1.25 -10.86
CA ALA A 519 -12.74 2.01 -12.09
C ALA A 519 -11.28 2.07 -12.51
N PHE A 520 -10.34 2.28 -11.57
CA PHE A 520 -8.91 2.20 -11.81
C PHE A 520 -8.55 0.85 -12.44
N MET A 521 -8.94 -0.28 -11.82
CA MET A 521 -8.63 -1.61 -12.37
C MET A 521 -9.17 -1.84 -13.77
N LYS A 522 -10.36 -1.32 -14.07
CA LYS A 522 -11.04 -1.55 -15.35
C LYS A 522 -10.49 -0.66 -16.47
N ASN A 523 -10.24 0.60 -16.15
CA ASN A 523 -9.99 1.64 -17.13
C ASN A 523 -8.50 1.99 -17.16
N THR A 524 -7.92 2.29 -16.00
CA THR A 524 -6.64 2.99 -15.84
C THR A 524 -5.44 2.06 -15.61
N ALA A 525 -5.64 0.89 -14.99
CA ALA A 525 -4.56 -0.01 -14.62
C ALA A 525 -3.69 -0.37 -15.84
N PRO A 526 -2.35 -0.34 -15.69
CA PRO A 526 -1.44 -0.55 -16.81
C PRO A 526 -1.59 -1.97 -17.36
N LYS A 527 -1.35 -2.10 -18.67
CA LYS A 527 -1.46 -3.37 -19.40
C LYS A 527 -0.14 -3.76 -20.07
N GLU A 528 0.84 -2.88 -20.05
CA GLU A 528 2.14 -3.04 -20.70
C GLU A 528 3.23 -2.25 -19.98
N ALA A 529 4.48 -2.63 -20.21
CA ALA A 529 5.65 -2.11 -19.51
C ALA A 529 5.78 -0.58 -19.55
N GLY A 530 5.40 0.06 -20.66
CA GLY A 530 5.44 1.51 -20.82
C GLY A 530 4.46 2.26 -19.93
N ALA A 531 3.24 1.73 -19.84
CA ALA A 531 2.21 2.25 -18.96
C ALA A 531 2.63 2.10 -17.48
N VAL A 532 3.36 1.02 -17.14
CA VAL A 532 3.93 0.84 -15.79
C VAL A 532 4.96 1.92 -15.48
N GLY A 533 5.95 2.14 -16.37
CA GLY A 533 6.98 3.17 -16.16
C GLY A 533 6.36 4.56 -15.96
N THR A 534 5.41 4.93 -16.84
CA THR A 534 4.66 6.18 -16.75
C THR A 534 3.91 6.31 -15.41
N LEU A 535 3.23 5.23 -14.99
CA LEU A 535 2.49 5.22 -13.73
C LEU A 535 3.44 5.45 -12.56
N LEU A 536 4.58 4.76 -12.50
CA LEU A 536 5.55 4.90 -11.42
C LEU A 536 6.18 6.31 -11.38
N GLU A 537 6.43 6.91 -12.55
CA GLU A 537 6.87 8.31 -12.64
C GLU A 537 5.82 9.27 -12.08
N ALA A 538 4.55 9.08 -12.42
CA ALA A 538 3.45 9.88 -11.88
C ALA A 538 3.31 9.72 -10.35
N VAL A 539 3.50 8.49 -9.83
CA VAL A 539 3.52 8.23 -8.39
C VAL A 539 4.70 8.96 -7.73
N ALA A 540 5.89 8.88 -8.32
CA ALA A 540 7.08 9.55 -7.79
C ALA A 540 6.94 11.08 -7.80
N GLU A 541 6.40 11.66 -8.88
CA GLU A 541 6.12 13.10 -8.98
C GLU A 541 5.06 13.53 -7.95
N GLY A 542 3.97 12.78 -7.82
CA GLY A 542 2.94 13.05 -6.82
C GLY A 542 3.45 12.92 -5.37
N ASN A 543 4.37 12.00 -5.09
CA ASN A 543 5.03 11.90 -3.79
C ASN A 543 5.96 13.08 -3.51
N LEU A 544 6.68 13.52 -4.53
CA LEU A 544 7.62 14.63 -4.45
C LEU A 544 6.90 15.96 -4.16
N LEU A 545 5.76 16.19 -4.82
CA LEU A 545 5.05 17.47 -4.81
C LEU A 545 3.82 17.49 -3.89
N GLY A 546 3.33 16.35 -3.42
CA GLY A 546 2.08 16.25 -2.63
C GLY A 546 2.08 16.97 -1.27
N LYS A 547 3.19 17.58 -0.86
CA LYS A 547 3.31 18.40 0.36
C LYS A 547 3.31 19.91 0.08
N VAL A 548 3.37 20.31 -1.19
CA VAL A 548 3.46 21.70 -1.61
C VAL A 548 2.05 22.29 -1.60
N ASN A 549 1.85 23.36 -0.84
CA ASN A 549 0.59 24.10 -0.88
C ASN A 549 0.63 25.10 -2.04
N THR A 550 -0.27 24.91 -3.00
CA THR A 550 -0.43 25.76 -4.19
C THR A 550 -1.51 26.82 -4.01
N ASP A 551 -2.37 26.78 -3.00
CA ASP A 551 -3.54 27.67 -2.81
C ASP A 551 -3.22 29.18 -2.87
N ALA A 552 -1.99 29.56 -2.48
CA ALA A 552 -1.54 30.95 -2.44
C ALA A 552 -0.80 31.39 -3.71
N LEU A 553 -0.58 30.48 -4.67
CA LEU A 553 0.11 30.73 -5.93
C LEU A 553 -0.88 31.24 -6.97
N ASN A 554 -0.43 32.14 -7.85
CA ASN A 554 -1.25 32.76 -8.88
C ASN A 554 -0.38 33.12 -10.10
N GLN A 555 -0.89 33.93 -11.03
CA GLN A 555 -0.18 34.35 -12.25
C GLN A 555 1.24 34.92 -12.02
N ASP A 556 1.54 35.47 -10.84
CA ASP A 556 2.86 36.01 -10.50
C ASP A 556 3.97 34.95 -10.62
N VAL A 557 3.64 33.65 -10.57
CA VAL A 557 4.58 32.55 -10.81
C VAL A 557 5.18 32.58 -12.22
N PHE A 558 4.47 33.13 -13.21
CA PHE A 558 4.95 33.27 -14.59
C PHE A 558 5.55 34.66 -14.86
N GLU A 559 4.99 35.70 -14.25
CA GLU A 559 5.46 37.08 -14.43
C GLU A 559 6.77 37.36 -13.66
N HIS A 560 6.87 36.80 -12.44
CA HIS A 560 7.99 36.98 -11.53
C HIS A 560 8.46 35.63 -10.94
N PRO A 561 8.89 34.65 -11.79
CA PRO A 561 9.26 33.30 -11.37
C PRO A 561 10.42 33.23 -10.36
N GLN A 562 11.18 34.32 -10.20
CA GLN A 562 12.22 34.47 -9.18
C GLN A 562 11.70 34.59 -7.74
N ASN A 563 10.40 34.91 -7.55
CA ASN A 563 9.78 35.04 -6.24
C ASN A 563 9.43 33.67 -5.61
N TYR A 564 9.49 32.60 -6.41
CA TYR A 564 8.99 31.28 -6.06
C TYR A 564 10.11 30.24 -6.05
N THR A 565 9.98 29.24 -5.17
CA THR A 565 10.93 28.12 -5.14
C THR A 565 10.78 27.22 -6.37
N ALA A 566 11.81 26.45 -6.68
CA ALA A 566 11.74 25.44 -7.75
C ALA A 566 10.62 24.41 -7.50
N GLU A 567 10.42 24.03 -6.24
CA GLU A 567 9.38 23.08 -5.80
C GLU A 567 7.97 23.67 -5.98
N GLN A 568 7.75 24.94 -5.63
CA GLN A 568 6.48 25.63 -5.88
C GLN A 568 6.18 25.72 -7.39
N LYS A 569 7.17 26.12 -8.19
CA LYS A 569 7.04 26.16 -9.65
C LYS A 569 6.78 24.78 -10.27
N ALA A 570 7.40 23.73 -9.74
CA ALA A 570 7.16 22.36 -10.16
C ALA A 570 5.73 21.89 -9.81
N ALA A 571 5.20 22.27 -8.64
CA ALA A 571 3.81 22.00 -8.28
C ALA A 571 2.81 22.71 -9.21
N VAL A 572 3.04 23.99 -9.54
CA VAL A 572 2.23 24.70 -10.55
C VAL A 572 2.30 23.99 -11.90
N LEU A 573 3.50 23.56 -12.33
CA LEU A 573 3.66 22.81 -13.57
C LEU A 573 2.82 21.52 -13.57
N GLN A 574 2.74 20.81 -12.45
CA GLN A 574 1.90 19.61 -12.32
C GLN A 574 0.40 19.94 -12.46
N GLU A 575 -0.08 21.01 -11.82
CA GLU A 575 -1.47 21.48 -11.92
C GLU A 575 -1.83 21.89 -13.36
N LEU A 576 -0.95 22.62 -14.04
CA LEU A 576 -1.17 22.99 -15.44
C LEU A 576 -1.23 21.78 -16.36
N LYS A 577 -0.42 20.76 -16.12
CA LYS A 577 -0.47 19.50 -16.88
C LYS A 577 -1.76 18.70 -16.58
N ALA A 578 -2.29 18.78 -15.36
CA ALA A 578 -3.61 18.24 -15.04
C ALA A 578 -4.71 18.98 -15.83
N ALA A 579 -4.66 20.32 -15.87
CA ALA A 579 -5.56 21.14 -16.69
C ALA A 579 -5.48 20.80 -18.18
N GLN A 580 -4.26 20.65 -18.71
CA GLN A 580 -4.01 20.21 -20.09
C GLN A 580 -4.71 18.86 -20.37
N THR A 581 -4.58 17.90 -19.46
CA THR A 581 -5.21 16.58 -19.57
C THR A 581 -6.73 16.69 -19.57
N LEU A 582 -7.31 17.50 -18.68
CA LEU A 582 -8.75 17.74 -18.62
C LEU A 582 -9.28 18.38 -19.91
N ILE A 583 -8.57 19.35 -20.48
CA ILE A 583 -8.99 19.98 -21.74
C ILE A 583 -8.98 18.96 -22.89
N VAL A 584 -7.89 18.19 -23.02
CA VAL A 584 -7.75 17.18 -24.08
C VAL A 584 -8.80 16.08 -23.94
N GLN A 585 -8.95 15.51 -22.75
CA GLN A 585 -9.93 14.45 -22.49
C GLN A 585 -11.37 14.95 -22.56
N GLY A 586 -11.64 16.15 -22.03
CA GLY A 586 -12.95 16.77 -22.10
C GLY A 586 -13.37 17.04 -23.54
N SER A 587 -12.45 17.52 -24.39
CA SER A 587 -12.67 17.69 -25.83
C SER A 587 -12.99 16.36 -26.50
N GLY A 588 -12.16 15.31 -26.27
CA GLY A 588 -12.40 13.97 -26.80
C GLY A 588 -13.69 13.30 -26.30
N ALA A 589 -14.12 13.61 -25.07
CA ALA A 589 -15.36 13.13 -24.47
C ALA A 589 -16.61 13.94 -24.89
N GLY A 590 -16.43 14.99 -25.71
CA GLY A 590 -17.52 15.82 -26.22
C GLY A 590 -18.04 16.87 -25.24
N MET A 591 -17.24 17.31 -24.25
CA MET A 591 -17.64 18.40 -23.34
C MET A 591 -17.86 19.72 -24.08
N TRP A 592 -17.14 19.98 -25.18
CA TRP A 592 -17.33 21.14 -26.06
C TRP A 592 -18.19 20.86 -27.31
N LYS A 593 -18.99 19.79 -27.30
CA LYS A 593 -19.69 19.29 -28.51
C LYS A 593 -20.73 20.26 -29.07
N ASP A 594 -21.43 21.02 -28.23
CA ASP A 594 -22.51 21.93 -28.64
C ASP A 594 -22.31 23.36 -28.09
N ASP A 595 -22.95 24.32 -28.75
CA ASP A 595 -22.83 25.76 -28.45
C ASP A 595 -23.19 26.10 -27.00
N LYS A 596 -24.21 25.43 -26.44
CA LYS A 596 -24.61 25.61 -25.04
C LYS A 596 -23.47 25.18 -24.11
N SER A 597 -22.86 24.03 -24.36
CA SER A 597 -21.77 23.52 -23.54
C SER A 597 -20.51 24.39 -23.65
N LYS A 598 -20.18 24.87 -24.86
CA LYS A 598 -19.08 25.83 -25.08
C LYS A 598 -19.26 27.12 -24.29
N VAL A 599 -20.46 27.72 -24.35
CA VAL A 599 -20.80 28.94 -23.59
C VAL A 599 -20.79 28.68 -22.08
N GLN A 600 -21.30 27.54 -21.63
CA GLN A 600 -21.31 27.18 -20.21
C GLN A 600 -19.89 27.03 -19.65
N ILE A 601 -19.00 26.34 -20.38
CA ILE A 601 -17.60 26.18 -20.00
C ILE A 601 -16.91 27.54 -19.97
N ALA A 602 -17.01 28.32 -21.06
CA ALA A 602 -16.42 29.66 -21.15
C ALA A 602 -16.84 30.56 -19.97
N ASN A 603 -18.13 30.59 -19.63
CA ASN A 603 -18.64 31.41 -18.54
C ASN A 603 -18.20 30.93 -17.15
N LYS A 604 -18.09 29.62 -16.92
CA LYS A 604 -17.67 29.08 -15.62
C LYS A 604 -16.17 29.25 -15.38
N VAL A 605 -15.37 29.02 -16.42
CA VAL A 605 -13.90 29.09 -16.36
C VAL A 605 -13.41 30.53 -16.54
N SER A 606 -14.27 31.43 -17.04
CA SER A 606 -13.91 32.79 -17.49
C SER A 606 -12.89 32.77 -18.63
N SER A 607 -13.10 31.90 -19.62
CA SER A 607 -12.15 31.62 -20.70
C SER A 607 -12.75 31.72 -22.10
N HIS A 608 -11.89 31.62 -23.11
CA HIS A 608 -12.26 31.48 -24.52
C HIS A 608 -13.19 30.25 -24.72
N PRO A 609 -14.27 30.36 -25.53
CA PRO A 609 -15.17 29.24 -25.83
C PRO A 609 -14.57 28.15 -26.73
N ASP A 610 -13.35 28.37 -27.24
CA ASP A 610 -12.63 27.41 -28.08
C ASP A 610 -11.62 26.63 -27.21
N PRO A 611 -11.79 25.30 -27.04
CA PRO A 611 -10.88 24.50 -26.25
C PRO A 611 -9.44 24.51 -26.78
N GLN A 612 -9.23 24.76 -28.08
CA GLN A 612 -7.87 24.82 -28.64
C GLN A 612 -7.14 26.09 -28.22
N LYS A 613 -7.83 27.23 -28.20
CA LYS A 613 -7.26 28.51 -27.71
C LYS A 613 -6.87 28.41 -26.23
N LEU A 614 -7.74 27.79 -25.44
CA LEU A 614 -7.48 27.52 -24.03
C LEU A 614 -6.29 26.57 -23.82
N LEU A 615 -6.24 25.48 -24.62
CA LEU A 615 -5.12 24.53 -24.60
C LEU A 615 -3.79 25.18 -25.00
N ASP A 616 -3.80 26.04 -26.02
CA ASP A 616 -2.62 26.76 -26.49
C ASP A 616 -2.05 27.69 -25.41
N ASP A 617 -2.92 28.32 -24.62
CA ASP A 617 -2.55 29.17 -23.51
C ASP A 617 -1.98 28.40 -22.32
N VAL A 618 -2.62 27.30 -21.92
CA VAL A 618 -2.08 26.35 -20.93
C VAL A 618 -0.71 25.85 -21.36
N ASN A 619 -0.54 25.47 -22.63
CA ASN A 619 0.74 24.99 -23.16
C ASN A 619 1.83 26.07 -23.13
N ARG A 620 1.46 27.34 -23.34
CA ARG A 620 2.40 28.47 -23.24
C ARG A 620 2.94 28.59 -21.83
N HIS A 621 2.06 28.53 -20.82
CA HIS A 621 2.42 28.61 -19.40
C HIS A 621 3.22 27.38 -18.93
N ILE A 622 2.83 26.17 -19.35
CA ILE A 622 3.64 24.95 -19.15
C ILE A 622 5.06 25.17 -19.69
N SER A 623 5.19 25.70 -20.91
CA SER A 623 6.49 25.91 -21.55
C SER A 623 7.37 26.91 -20.79
N VAL A 624 6.80 27.90 -20.11
CA VAL A 624 7.56 28.84 -19.25
C VAL A 624 8.23 28.08 -18.11
N LEU A 625 7.48 27.22 -17.41
CA LEU A 625 7.99 26.47 -16.26
C LEU A 625 8.91 25.31 -16.66
N GLU A 626 8.64 24.62 -17.77
CA GLU A 626 9.52 23.55 -18.29
C GLU A 626 10.89 24.08 -18.74
N LYS A 627 10.96 25.35 -19.16
CA LYS A 627 12.22 26.02 -19.54
C LYS A 627 12.94 26.66 -18.37
N ASP A 628 12.34 26.69 -17.17
CA ASP A 628 12.95 27.25 -15.97
C ASP A 628 14.10 26.36 -15.48
N ALA A 629 15.31 26.91 -15.44
CA ALA A 629 16.51 26.17 -15.10
C ALA A 629 16.49 25.59 -13.67
N GLU A 630 15.84 26.28 -12.72
CA GLU A 630 15.73 25.81 -11.34
C GLU A 630 14.71 24.67 -11.22
N VAL A 631 13.61 24.71 -11.99
CA VAL A 631 12.64 23.60 -12.07
C VAL A 631 13.28 22.35 -12.69
N VAL A 632 14.00 22.50 -13.80
CA VAL A 632 14.73 21.39 -14.44
C VAL A 632 15.75 20.78 -13.49
N LYS A 633 16.51 21.61 -12.79
CA LYS A 633 17.48 21.17 -11.79
C LYS A 633 16.81 20.42 -10.64
N PHE A 634 15.69 20.91 -10.12
CA PHE A 634 14.93 20.27 -9.06
C PHE A 634 14.49 18.85 -9.44
N TYR A 635 13.90 18.65 -10.63
CA TYR A 635 13.52 17.30 -11.07
C TYR A 635 14.74 16.39 -11.25
N ASN A 636 15.83 16.89 -11.84
CA ASN A 636 17.08 16.13 -12.04
C ASN A 636 17.69 15.64 -10.73
N GLU A 637 17.60 16.42 -9.66
CA GLU A 637 18.17 16.09 -8.35
C GLU A 637 17.29 15.14 -7.53
N ASN A 638 15.96 15.16 -7.73
CA ASN A 638 15.02 14.51 -6.81
C ASN A 638 14.27 13.31 -7.40
N ALA A 639 13.90 13.34 -8.67
CA ALA A 639 12.89 12.42 -9.16
C ALA A 639 13.36 10.96 -9.30
N THR A 640 14.64 10.70 -9.63
CA THR A 640 15.19 9.33 -9.59
C THR A 640 15.27 8.76 -8.18
N SER A 641 15.62 9.60 -7.21
CA SER A 641 15.62 9.18 -5.81
C SER A 641 14.21 8.85 -5.36
N GLU A 642 13.21 9.62 -5.76
CA GLU A 642 11.83 9.39 -5.37
C GLU A 642 11.26 8.14 -6.06
N LEU A 643 11.54 7.95 -7.35
CA LEU A 643 11.15 6.75 -8.09
C LEU A 643 11.74 5.47 -7.48
N SER A 644 12.99 5.52 -7.02
CA SER A 644 13.59 4.40 -6.28
C SER A 644 12.85 4.12 -4.96
N LYS A 645 12.44 5.15 -4.21
CA LYS A 645 11.67 5.00 -2.97
C LYS A 645 10.30 4.36 -3.19
N VAL A 646 9.64 4.66 -4.31
CA VAL A 646 8.35 4.02 -4.68
C VAL A 646 8.49 2.50 -4.70
N LEU A 647 9.60 1.98 -5.25
CA LEU A 647 9.87 0.55 -5.34
C LEU A 647 10.51 -0.05 -4.10
N ASP A 648 11.30 0.70 -3.33
CA ASP A 648 11.95 0.18 -2.13
C ASP A 648 10.94 -0.19 -1.04
N GLY A 649 9.76 0.42 -1.04
CA GLY A 649 8.61 0.02 -0.20
C GLY A 649 7.84 -1.21 -0.71
N SER A 650 8.20 -1.79 -1.86
CA SER A 650 7.43 -2.84 -2.51
C SER A 650 8.34 -3.83 -3.25
N ALA A 651 8.87 -4.81 -2.51
CA ALA A 651 9.77 -5.82 -3.07
C ALA A 651 9.09 -6.65 -4.17
N GLY A 652 7.82 -7.01 -3.99
CA GLY A 652 7.04 -7.73 -5.00
C GLY A 652 6.90 -6.95 -6.31
N LEU A 653 6.63 -5.64 -6.25
CA LEU A 653 6.56 -4.80 -7.45
C LEU A 653 7.92 -4.61 -8.13
N LYS A 654 8.99 -4.45 -7.35
CA LYS A 654 10.36 -4.35 -7.87
C LYS A 654 10.78 -5.62 -8.62
N GLU A 655 10.48 -6.80 -8.06
CA GLU A 655 10.71 -8.10 -8.72
C GLU A 655 9.86 -8.26 -9.99
N ALA A 656 8.60 -7.86 -9.94
CA ALA A 656 7.70 -7.90 -11.10
C ALA A 656 8.19 -6.98 -12.22
N LEU A 657 8.65 -5.77 -11.89
CA LEU A 657 9.22 -4.80 -12.83
C LEU A 657 10.52 -5.30 -13.47
N GLN A 658 11.41 -5.89 -12.67
CA GLN A 658 12.63 -6.53 -13.18
C GLN A 658 12.30 -7.67 -14.15
N SER A 659 11.28 -8.48 -13.82
CA SER A 659 10.81 -9.56 -14.70
C SER A 659 10.24 -9.05 -16.01
N THR A 660 9.44 -7.97 -15.98
CA THR A 660 8.95 -7.29 -17.20
C THR A 660 10.12 -6.76 -18.04
N TYR A 661 11.13 -6.15 -17.41
CA TYR A 661 12.31 -5.67 -18.11
C TYR A 661 13.08 -6.79 -18.81
N ASP A 662 13.33 -7.90 -18.11
CA ASP A 662 14.11 -9.02 -18.64
C ASP A 662 13.36 -9.81 -19.72
N ASN A 663 12.05 -9.99 -19.57
CA ASN A 663 11.25 -10.88 -20.43
C ASN A 663 10.53 -10.16 -21.59
N ASP A 664 10.16 -8.88 -21.43
CA ASP A 664 9.40 -8.14 -22.44
C ASP A 664 10.24 -7.05 -23.12
N ILE A 665 11.00 -6.26 -22.35
CA ILE A 665 11.82 -5.17 -22.91
C ILE A 665 13.06 -5.74 -23.58
N LYS A 666 13.94 -6.43 -22.86
CA LYS A 666 15.24 -6.92 -23.37
C LYS A 666 15.16 -7.91 -24.52
N THR A 667 14.00 -8.53 -24.71
CA THR A 667 13.72 -9.51 -25.77
C THR A 667 13.20 -8.86 -27.04
N GLY A 668 12.75 -7.61 -26.99
CA GLY A 668 12.09 -6.91 -28.11
C GLY A 668 10.58 -7.17 -28.19
N ASN A 669 10.01 -8.03 -27.34
CA ASN A 669 8.59 -8.38 -27.36
C ASN A 669 7.68 -7.16 -27.12
N ALA A 670 8.09 -6.24 -26.23
CA ALA A 670 7.33 -5.02 -25.98
C ALA A 670 7.29 -4.11 -27.23
N LEU A 671 8.37 -4.05 -28.02
CA LEU A 671 8.39 -3.30 -29.28
C LEU A 671 7.46 -3.95 -30.32
N ASP A 672 7.44 -5.28 -30.39
CA ASP A 672 6.56 -6.01 -31.32
C ASP A 672 5.07 -5.75 -31.00
N LYS A 673 4.70 -5.74 -29.71
CA LYS A 673 3.34 -5.39 -29.28
C LYS A 673 2.97 -3.95 -29.64
N LEU A 674 3.88 -3.00 -29.41
CA LEU A 674 3.67 -1.59 -29.75
C LEU A 674 3.57 -1.39 -31.26
N TRP A 675 4.35 -2.13 -32.04
CA TRP A 675 4.23 -2.15 -33.50
C TRP A 675 2.83 -2.60 -33.91
N ASP A 676 2.36 -3.75 -33.42
CA ASP A 676 1.03 -4.27 -33.73
C ASP A 676 -0.10 -3.31 -33.31
N ALA A 677 0.09 -2.57 -32.21
CA ALA A 677 -0.88 -1.58 -31.76
C ALA A 677 -0.92 -0.33 -32.68
N ASN A 678 0.24 0.21 -33.05
CA ASN A 678 0.37 1.44 -33.84
C ASN A 678 0.22 1.22 -35.36
N THR A 679 0.11 -0.02 -35.82
CA THR A 679 -0.02 -0.37 -37.24
C THR A 679 -1.39 -0.93 -37.64
N LYS A 680 -2.33 -1.01 -36.68
CA LYS A 680 -3.72 -1.40 -36.94
C LYS A 680 -4.45 -0.37 -37.83
N ASP A 681 -5.45 -0.84 -38.56
CA ASP A 681 -6.33 -0.05 -39.44
C ASP A 681 -5.68 0.56 -40.70
N GLY A 682 -4.54 0.02 -41.14
CA GLY A 682 -3.93 0.35 -42.44
C GLY A 682 -3.10 1.64 -42.44
N LYS A 683 -2.89 2.25 -41.27
CA LYS A 683 -1.87 3.27 -41.03
C LYS A 683 -0.66 2.58 -40.40
N THR A 684 0.55 2.94 -40.80
CA THR A 684 1.79 2.43 -40.17
C THR A 684 2.48 3.60 -39.46
N ASP A 685 2.28 3.72 -38.16
CA ASP A 685 3.05 4.67 -37.32
C ASP A 685 4.17 3.94 -36.56
N GLN A 686 5.13 3.45 -37.32
CA GLN A 686 6.32 2.78 -36.77
C GLN A 686 7.18 3.74 -35.93
N GLN A 687 7.19 5.04 -36.26
CA GLN A 687 7.90 6.06 -35.48
C GLN A 687 7.31 6.17 -34.08
N GLY A 688 5.97 6.20 -33.98
CA GLY A 688 5.24 6.16 -32.71
C GLY A 688 5.57 4.92 -31.89
N ALA A 689 5.55 3.74 -32.51
CA ALA A 689 5.90 2.48 -31.84
C ALA A 689 7.33 2.48 -31.28
N LEU A 690 8.31 2.94 -32.07
CA LEU A 690 9.71 2.98 -31.67
C LEU A 690 9.96 4.00 -30.55
N ALA A 691 9.34 5.18 -30.65
CA ALA A 691 9.42 6.23 -29.63
C ALA A 691 8.84 5.75 -28.29
N GLN A 692 7.63 5.18 -28.34
CA GLN A 692 6.95 4.62 -27.16
C GLN A 692 7.80 3.53 -26.51
N PHE A 693 8.34 2.60 -27.31
CA PHE A 693 9.19 1.52 -26.78
C PHE A 693 10.44 2.05 -26.09
N TYR A 694 11.18 2.95 -26.73
CA TYR A 694 12.44 3.47 -26.21
C TYR A 694 12.22 4.24 -24.91
N SER A 695 11.19 5.10 -24.87
CA SER A 695 10.78 5.83 -23.67
C SER A 695 10.42 4.86 -22.54
N SER A 696 9.56 3.88 -22.83
CA SER A 696 9.12 2.87 -21.87
C SER A 696 10.27 2.06 -21.29
N ALA A 697 11.17 1.62 -22.14
CA ALA A 697 12.33 0.83 -21.75
C ALA A 697 13.24 1.63 -20.81
N GLN A 698 13.50 2.90 -21.13
CA GLN A 698 14.31 3.78 -20.28
C GLN A 698 13.63 4.06 -18.94
N SER A 699 12.34 4.41 -18.92
CA SER A 699 11.57 4.63 -17.69
C SER A 699 11.64 3.42 -16.76
N VAL A 700 11.57 2.20 -17.30
CA VAL A 700 11.71 0.98 -16.50
C VAL A 700 13.14 0.81 -15.96
N GLN A 701 14.19 1.11 -16.75
CA GLN A 701 15.57 1.08 -16.25
C GLN A 701 15.79 2.09 -15.12
N ASP A 702 15.28 3.32 -15.30
CA ASP A 702 15.39 4.41 -14.33
C ASP A 702 14.66 4.06 -13.04
N ALA A 703 13.47 3.45 -13.15
CA ALA A 703 12.72 2.94 -12.01
C ALA A 703 13.49 1.85 -11.25
N LEU A 704 14.16 0.96 -11.97
CA LEU A 704 15.01 -0.07 -11.38
C LEU A 704 16.38 0.47 -10.88
N GLY A 705 16.65 1.77 -11.05
CA GLY A 705 17.84 2.44 -10.55
C GLY A 705 19.12 2.20 -11.37
N PHE A 706 18.99 1.91 -12.67
CA PHE A 706 20.15 1.77 -13.57
C PHE A 706 19.91 2.43 -14.93
N SER A 707 20.97 2.67 -15.71
CA SER A 707 20.87 3.18 -17.08
C SER A 707 21.81 2.40 -18.00
N LYS A 708 21.23 1.66 -18.95
CA LYS A 708 21.91 0.78 -19.91
C LYS A 708 21.27 0.91 -21.30
N PRO A 709 21.46 2.05 -21.99
CA PRO A 709 20.85 2.30 -23.30
C PRO A 709 21.23 1.26 -24.37
N GLY A 710 22.41 0.63 -24.25
CA GLY A 710 22.81 -0.47 -25.13
C GLY A 710 21.90 -1.69 -25.07
N GLU A 711 21.34 -2.02 -23.90
CA GLU A 711 20.38 -3.14 -23.77
C GLU A 711 19.05 -2.82 -24.49
N ILE A 712 18.66 -1.54 -24.57
CA ILE A 712 17.47 -1.09 -25.32
C ILE A 712 17.73 -1.22 -26.83
N GLN A 713 18.93 -0.85 -27.30
CA GLN A 713 19.32 -1.05 -28.71
C GLN A 713 19.35 -2.53 -29.10
N GLU A 714 19.88 -3.39 -28.23
CA GLU A 714 19.85 -4.84 -28.42
C GLU A 714 18.43 -5.38 -28.49
N ALA A 715 17.49 -4.82 -27.71
CA ALA A 715 16.10 -5.21 -27.78
C ALA A 715 15.46 -4.83 -29.12
N VAL A 716 15.73 -3.63 -29.66
CA VAL A 716 15.28 -3.24 -31.01
C VAL A 716 15.82 -4.22 -32.06
N GLN A 717 17.08 -4.68 -31.92
CA GLN A 717 17.66 -5.67 -32.84
C GLN A 717 17.01 -7.05 -32.76
N LYS A 718 16.46 -7.42 -31.60
CA LYS A 718 15.77 -8.72 -31.37
C LYS A 718 14.30 -8.70 -31.78
N SER A 719 13.69 -7.51 -31.90
CA SER A 719 12.32 -7.34 -32.38
C SER A 719 12.13 -7.95 -33.78
N ALA A 720 10.95 -8.52 -34.02
CA ALA A 720 10.56 -9.04 -35.32
C ALA A 720 10.57 -7.96 -36.43
N HIS A 721 10.43 -6.68 -36.04
CA HIS A 721 10.34 -5.53 -36.93
C HIS A 721 11.64 -4.76 -37.14
N ASN A 722 12.78 -5.24 -36.61
CA ASN A 722 14.08 -4.57 -36.81
C ASN A 722 14.37 -4.27 -38.29
N LYS A 723 14.04 -5.21 -39.20
CA LYS A 723 14.27 -5.04 -40.64
C LYS A 723 13.38 -3.97 -41.26
N ASP A 724 12.19 -3.75 -40.74
CA ASP A 724 11.28 -2.70 -41.20
C ASP A 724 11.82 -1.31 -40.79
N PHE A 725 12.32 -1.19 -39.56
CA PHE A 725 12.98 0.04 -39.10
C PHE A 725 14.28 0.35 -39.86
N GLU A 726 15.13 -0.66 -40.10
CA GLU A 726 16.32 -0.52 -40.95
C GLU A 726 15.93 -0.05 -42.35
N ALA A 727 14.87 -0.61 -42.94
CA ALA A 727 14.39 -0.24 -44.26
C ALA A 727 13.84 1.18 -44.31
N PHE A 728 13.09 1.63 -43.31
CA PHE A 728 12.61 3.02 -43.24
C PHE A 728 13.77 4.01 -43.10
N TYR A 729 14.74 3.71 -42.22
CA TYR A 729 15.93 4.54 -42.07
C TYR A 729 16.66 4.71 -43.41
N GLU A 730 16.93 3.61 -44.13
CA GLU A 730 17.65 3.66 -45.40
C GLU A 730 16.84 4.30 -46.53
N LYS A 731 15.57 3.89 -46.70
CA LYS A 731 14.77 4.24 -47.88
C LYS A 731 14.02 5.56 -47.74
N SER A 732 13.78 6.04 -46.52
CA SER A 732 12.99 7.24 -46.26
C SER A 732 13.83 8.35 -45.63
N LEU A 733 14.58 8.07 -44.55
CA LEU A 733 15.38 9.08 -43.87
C LEU A 733 16.66 9.41 -44.64
N VAL A 734 17.49 8.40 -44.89
CA VAL A 734 18.77 8.55 -45.60
C VAL A 734 18.59 9.04 -47.03
N SER A 735 17.52 8.63 -47.73
CA SER A 735 17.21 9.10 -49.09
C SER A 735 16.70 10.55 -49.14
N GLY A 736 16.21 11.08 -48.00
CA GLY A 736 15.52 12.36 -47.91
C GLY A 736 14.08 12.35 -48.43
N GLU A 737 13.53 11.19 -48.81
CA GLU A 737 12.12 11.08 -49.24
C GLU A 737 11.14 11.49 -48.13
N ARG A 738 11.47 11.19 -46.87
CA ARG A 738 10.67 11.63 -45.72
C ARG A 738 10.60 13.15 -45.60
N LEU A 739 11.73 13.85 -45.74
CA LEU A 739 11.77 15.31 -45.70
C LEU A 739 10.97 15.92 -46.86
N LYS A 740 11.11 15.36 -48.07
CA LYS A 740 10.33 15.79 -49.24
C LYS A 740 8.83 15.56 -49.05
N GLU A 741 8.43 14.50 -48.36
CA GLU A 741 7.03 14.23 -48.05
C GLU A 741 6.48 15.27 -47.09
N LEU A 742 7.19 15.57 -45.99
CA LEU A 742 6.80 16.59 -45.01
C LEU A 742 6.70 17.98 -45.64
N LEU A 743 7.63 18.34 -46.53
CA LEU A 743 7.62 19.63 -47.26
C LEU A 743 6.43 19.80 -48.21
N LYS A 744 5.60 18.78 -48.46
CA LYS A 744 4.36 18.92 -49.25
C LYS A 744 3.24 19.57 -48.46
N THR A 745 3.25 19.43 -47.15
CA THR A 745 2.17 19.88 -46.26
C THR A 745 2.65 20.90 -45.23
N GLU A 746 3.94 20.89 -44.90
CA GLU A 746 4.52 21.69 -43.82
C GLU A 746 5.55 22.71 -44.33
N SER A 747 5.78 23.76 -43.53
CA SER A 747 6.86 24.71 -43.75
C SER A 747 8.24 24.06 -43.61
N PHE A 748 9.27 24.71 -44.16
CA PHE A 748 10.64 24.18 -44.11
C PHE A 748 11.12 23.96 -42.66
N GLU A 749 10.79 24.89 -41.76
CA GLU A 749 11.11 24.84 -40.34
C GLU A 749 10.45 23.62 -39.67
N VAL A 750 9.17 23.38 -39.94
CA VAL A 750 8.40 22.24 -39.40
C VAL A 750 8.90 20.91 -39.95
N ALA A 751 9.01 20.80 -41.27
CA ALA A 751 9.42 19.57 -41.94
C ALA A 751 10.84 19.13 -41.53
N THR A 752 11.78 20.08 -41.49
CA THR A 752 13.16 19.81 -41.09
C THR A 752 13.27 19.42 -39.63
N SER A 753 12.46 20.05 -38.78
CA SER A 753 12.43 19.74 -37.35
C SER A 753 12.01 18.30 -37.11
N GLN A 754 10.85 17.90 -37.65
CA GLN A 754 10.35 16.54 -37.52
C GLN A 754 11.32 15.51 -38.12
N PHE A 755 11.83 15.77 -39.32
CA PHE A 755 12.81 14.89 -39.97
C PHE A 755 14.06 14.68 -39.12
N SER A 756 14.63 15.75 -38.57
CA SER A 756 15.88 15.68 -37.80
C SER A 756 15.70 14.93 -36.48
N MET A 757 14.52 15.07 -35.85
CA MET A 757 14.16 14.29 -34.66
C MET A 757 13.95 12.80 -34.97
N GLU A 758 13.27 12.47 -36.07
CA GLU A 758 13.14 11.09 -36.54
C GLU A 758 14.53 10.46 -36.80
N VAL A 759 15.45 11.21 -37.44
CA VAL A 759 16.83 10.76 -37.64
C VAL A 759 17.53 10.48 -36.31
N ALA A 760 17.41 11.38 -35.33
CA ALA A 760 18.06 11.23 -34.03
C ALA A 760 17.57 9.97 -33.30
N MET A 761 16.24 9.77 -33.26
CA MET A 761 15.60 8.61 -32.63
C MET A 761 16.04 7.30 -33.27
N TYR A 762 16.04 7.21 -34.61
CA TYR A 762 16.46 5.98 -35.28
C TYR A 762 17.95 5.69 -35.10
N ASN A 763 18.80 6.73 -35.04
CA ASN A 763 20.23 6.54 -34.71
C ASN A 763 20.46 6.09 -33.27
N ALA A 764 19.57 6.47 -32.35
CA ALA A 764 19.59 6.04 -30.96
C ALA A 764 19.11 4.60 -30.77
N ALA A 765 18.12 4.18 -31.55
CA ALA A 765 17.46 2.89 -31.38
C ALA A 765 18.11 1.76 -32.20
N LEU A 766 18.54 2.04 -33.43
CA LEU A 766 19.10 1.03 -34.34
C LEU A 766 20.58 0.74 -34.05
N ASN A 767 21.05 -0.39 -34.58
CA ASN A 767 22.45 -0.77 -34.51
C ASN A 767 23.37 0.36 -35.05
N PRO A 768 24.30 0.90 -34.23
CA PRO A 768 25.20 1.97 -34.65
C PRO A 768 26.07 1.63 -35.87
N GLU A 769 26.45 0.36 -36.05
CA GLU A 769 27.20 -0.10 -37.22
C GLU A 769 26.35 -0.09 -38.50
N PHE A 770 25.03 -0.30 -38.37
CA PHE A 770 24.10 -0.20 -39.50
C PHE A 770 23.91 1.25 -39.91
N THR A 771 23.54 2.12 -38.98
CA THR A 771 23.22 3.53 -39.27
C THR A 771 24.44 4.31 -39.76
N GLY A 772 25.63 4.03 -39.21
CA GLY A 772 26.86 4.72 -39.60
C GLY A 772 27.32 4.51 -41.04
N LYS A 773 26.81 3.51 -41.75
CA LYS A 773 27.06 3.32 -43.19
C LYS A 773 26.47 4.44 -44.05
N TYR A 774 25.50 5.18 -43.51
CA TYR A 774 24.69 6.13 -44.27
C TYR A 774 24.91 7.60 -43.91
N ASP A 775 25.73 7.90 -42.90
CA ASP A 775 26.01 9.23 -42.37
C ASP A 775 26.26 10.32 -43.42
N ASP A 776 27.19 10.06 -44.34
CA ASP A 776 27.58 11.05 -45.36
C ASP A 776 26.49 11.20 -46.43
N LYS A 777 25.76 10.12 -46.73
CA LYS A 777 24.62 10.12 -47.66
C LYS A 777 23.42 10.87 -47.08
N LEU A 778 23.11 10.66 -45.81
CA LEU A 778 22.07 11.36 -45.06
C LEU A 778 22.35 12.87 -45.02
N THR A 779 23.58 13.26 -44.64
CA THR A 779 24.02 14.66 -44.58
C THR A 779 23.93 15.32 -45.96
N GLY A 780 24.41 14.64 -47.02
CA GLY A 780 24.37 15.15 -48.39
C GLY A 780 22.95 15.33 -48.93
N ASN A 781 22.07 14.35 -48.72
CA ASN A 781 20.68 14.41 -49.19
C ASN A 781 19.87 15.47 -48.44
N TYR A 782 20.04 15.58 -47.11
CA TYR A 782 19.45 16.67 -46.34
C TYR A 782 19.88 18.05 -46.87
N THR A 783 21.19 18.25 -47.05
CA THR A 783 21.76 19.50 -47.56
C THR A 783 21.15 19.88 -48.91
N ALA A 784 21.08 18.93 -49.85
CA ALA A 784 20.54 19.18 -51.18
C ALA A 784 19.06 19.60 -51.15
N ILE A 785 18.25 18.98 -50.29
CA ILE A 785 16.83 19.32 -50.11
C ILE A 785 16.70 20.68 -49.41
N ALA A 786 17.49 20.94 -48.37
CA ALA A 786 17.45 22.18 -47.61
C ALA A 786 17.82 23.41 -48.47
N GLN A 787 18.89 23.33 -49.26
CA GLN A 787 19.31 24.39 -50.19
C GLN A 787 18.20 24.79 -51.18
N GLN A 788 17.32 23.86 -51.54
CA GLN A 788 16.22 24.09 -52.49
C GLN A 788 14.96 24.63 -51.86
N ASN A 789 14.79 24.51 -50.53
CA ASN A 789 13.50 24.76 -49.86
C ASN A 789 13.54 25.84 -48.77
N VAL A 790 14.72 26.17 -48.22
CA VAL A 790 14.88 27.12 -47.10
C VAL A 790 14.33 28.53 -47.38
N PHE A 791 14.20 28.94 -48.66
CA PHE A 791 13.68 30.25 -49.06
C PHE A 791 12.33 30.20 -49.78
N ASN A 792 11.68 29.03 -49.90
CA ASN A 792 10.48 28.90 -50.74
C ASN A 792 9.28 29.73 -50.24
N GLU A 793 9.22 29.98 -48.94
CA GLU A 793 8.15 30.77 -48.30
C GLU A 793 8.55 32.23 -48.02
N ALA A 794 9.77 32.63 -48.39
CA ALA A 794 10.29 33.96 -48.09
C ALA A 794 9.91 34.98 -49.17
N SER A 795 9.50 36.18 -48.73
CA SER A 795 9.14 37.28 -49.63
C SER A 795 10.07 38.49 -49.47
N PHE A 796 10.11 39.36 -50.48
CA PHE A 796 10.84 40.63 -50.37
C PHE A 796 10.25 41.54 -49.28
N ASN A 797 8.97 41.37 -48.91
CA ASN A 797 8.37 42.11 -47.80
C ASN A 797 9.01 41.78 -46.46
N ASP A 798 9.41 40.53 -46.25
CA ASP A 798 10.08 40.11 -45.02
C ASP A 798 11.44 40.81 -44.90
N LEU A 799 12.22 40.82 -45.99
CA LEU A 799 13.51 41.52 -46.04
C LEU A 799 13.39 43.03 -45.83
N LYS A 800 12.35 43.66 -46.36
CA LYS A 800 12.06 45.10 -46.14
C LYS A 800 11.85 45.42 -44.67
N LYS A 801 11.12 44.59 -43.93
CA LYS A 801 10.92 44.79 -42.48
C LYS A 801 12.24 44.73 -41.70
N ALA A 802 13.16 43.85 -42.10
CA ALA A 802 14.42 43.66 -41.38
C ALA A 802 15.49 44.69 -41.76
N PHE A 803 15.71 44.96 -43.05
CA PHE A 803 16.83 45.77 -43.55
C PHE A 803 16.41 47.00 -44.34
N GLY A 804 15.13 47.20 -44.60
CA GLY A 804 14.63 48.41 -45.23
C GLY A 804 14.69 49.59 -44.28
N LYS A 805 15.02 50.77 -44.81
CA LYS A 805 14.93 52.03 -44.06
C LYS A 805 13.47 52.27 -43.68
N GLU A 806 13.19 52.31 -42.38
CA GLU A 806 11.82 52.39 -41.83
C GLU A 806 10.89 51.27 -42.36
N GLY A 807 11.43 50.10 -42.69
CA GLY A 807 10.66 49.00 -43.27
C GLY A 807 10.29 49.16 -44.76
N GLY A 808 10.85 50.16 -45.44
CA GLY A 808 10.55 50.49 -46.84
C GLY A 808 11.43 49.80 -47.89
N GLU A 809 11.27 50.15 -49.16
CA GLU A 809 11.99 49.53 -50.30
C GLU A 809 13.48 49.92 -50.40
N ALA A 810 13.86 51.03 -49.78
CA ALA A 810 15.25 51.50 -49.75
C ALA A 810 16.04 50.72 -48.69
N LEU A 811 17.18 50.16 -49.07
CA LEU A 811 18.07 49.42 -48.16
C LEU A 811 18.71 50.35 -47.13
N ASP A 812 18.67 49.99 -45.86
CA ASP A 812 19.47 50.62 -44.80
C ASP A 812 20.89 50.05 -44.82
N GLU A 813 21.72 50.58 -45.72
CA GLU A 813 23.11 50.13 -45.91
C GLU A 813 23.96 50.27 -44.62
N ALA A 814 23.67 51.27 -43.78
CA ALA A 814 24.41 51.49 -42.53
C ALA A 814 24.10 50.41 -41.50
N LYS A 815 22.82 50.03 -41.37
CA LYS A 815 22.38 48.92 -40.51
C LYS A 815 22.99 47.60 -40.94
N VAL A 816 22.94 47.28 -42.24
CA VAL A 816 23.51 46.02 -42.76
C VAL A 816 25.04 46.00 -42.60
N LYS A 817 25.73 47.11 -42.87
CA LYS A 817 27.18 47.23 -42.66
C LYS A 817 27.58 47.00 -41.21
N ALA A 818 26.84 47.59 -40.26
CA ALA A 818 27.10 47.41 -38.84
C ALA A 818 26.99 45.95 -38.39
N LEU A 819 26.00 45.20 -38.91
CA LEU A 819 25.85 43.77 -38.65
C LEU A 819 27.03 42.95 -39.21
N ILE A 820 27.48 43.26 -40.44
CA ILE A 820 28.63 42.58 -41.05
C ILE A 820 29.93 42.88 -40.29
N ASP A 821 30.12 44.13 -39.86
CA ASP A 821 31.28 44.56 -39.08
C ASP A 821 31.33 43.85 -37.72
N GLU A 822 30.17 43.65 -37.08
CA GLU A 822 30.09 42.95 -35.79
C GLU A 822 30.38 41.45 -35.92
N ILE A 823 29.89 40.81 -36.98
CA ILE A 823 30.23 39.40 -37.31
C ILE A 823 31.72 39.28 -37.62
N SER A 824 32.27 40.21 -38.40
CA SER A 824 33.71 40.21 -38.75
C SER A 824 34.62 40.36 -37.52
N LYS A 825 34.13 41.01 -36.45
CA LYS A 825 34.88 41.14 -35.18
C LYS A 825 34.70 39.93 -34.27
N SER A 826 33.48 39.40 -34.19
CA SER A 826 33.12 38.35 -33.23
C SER A 826 33.39 36.94 -33.74
N ASN A 827 33.22 36.70 -35.04
CA ASN A 827 33.33 35.39 -35.70
C ASN A 827 33.95 35.52 -37.12
N PRO A 828 35.19 36.05 -37.24
CA PRO A 828 35.84 36.31 -38.53
C PRO A 828 35.98 35.09 -39.44
N GLU A 829 36.03 33.88 -38.85
CA GLU A 829 36.14 32.59 -39.55
C GLU A 829 34.95 32.30 -40.47
N LEU A 830 33.75 32.78 -40.14
CA LEU A 830 32.54 32.55 -40.95
C LEU A 830 32.57 33.31 -42.29
N LEU A 831 33.42 34.32 -42.38
CA LEU A 831 33.58 35.18 -43.56
C LEU A 831 34.89 34.93 -44.29
N MET A 832 35.61 33.84 -43.98
CA MET A 832 36.87 33.50 -44.63
C MET A 832 36.66 33.03 -46.07
N ASN A 833 37.46 33.56 -46.99
CA ASN A 833 37.55 33.06 -48.35
C ASN A 833 38.51 31.87 -48.45
N ALA A 834 38.49 31.16 -49.58
CA ALA A 834 39.37 30.02 -49.86
C ALA A 834 40.87 30.33 -49.71
N ASP A 835 41.26 31.61 -49.83
CA ASP A 835 42.64 32.09 -49.66
C ASP A 835 43.02 32.39 -48.19
N GLY A 836 42.16 32.07 -47.22
CA GLY A 836 42.41 32.28 -45.79
C GLY A 836 42.30 33.74 -45.31
N LYS A 837 41.71 34.64 -46.11
CA LYS A 837 41.46 36.04 -45.74
C LYS A 837 39.96 36.33 -45.57
N PRO A 838 39.55 37.09 -44.54
CA PRO A 838 38.16 37.43 -44.33
C PRO A 838 37.66 38.36 -45.44
N ALA A 839 36.45 38.10 -45.93
CA ALA A 839 35.72 39.00 -46.80
C ALA A 839 35.47 40.33 -46.08
N THR A 840 35.73 41.44 -46.76
CA THR A 840 35.48 42.78 -46.20
C THR A 840 33.99 43.08 -46.19
N SER A 841 33.55 43.89 -45.22
CA SER A 841 32.15 44.29 -45.10
C SER A 841 31.62 45.00 -46.36
N ASP A 842 32.48 45.73 -47.07
CA ASP A 842 32.11 46.39 -48.33
C ASP A 842 31.89 45.39 -49.48
N GLN A 843 32.64 44.28 -49.51
CA GLN A 843 32.42 43.21 -50.49
C GLN A 843 31.09 42.50 -50.25
N ILE A 844 30.79 42.18 -48.99
CA ILE A 844 29.52 41.52 -48.62
C ILE A 844 28.34 42.46 -48.86
N LEU A 845 28.41 43.71 -48.40
CA LEU A 845 27.37 44.71 -48.59
C LEU A 845 27.12 45.00 -50.08
N GLY A 846 28.17 45.09 -50.89
CA GLY A 846 28.07 45.33 -52.33
C GLY A 846 27.27 44.23 -53.05
N VAL A 847 27.54 42.96 -52.72
CA VAL A 847 26.82 41.81 -53.30
C VAL A 847 25.41 41.69 -52.72
N PHE A 848 25.22 41.95 -51.43
CA PHE A 848 23.90 41.96 -50.81
C PHE A 848 22.99 43.02 -51.46
N ARG A 849 23.50 44.25 -51.64
CA ARG A 849 22.78 45.34 -52.32
C ARG A 849 22.40 44.98 -53.75
N GLY A 850 23.32 44.36 -54.50
CA GLY A 850 23.04 43.92 -55.87
C GLY A 850 21.84 42.97 -55.94
N ASN A 851 21.74 42.02 -55.00
CA ASN A 851 20.60 41.12 -54.92
C ASN A 851 19.34 41.80 -54.38
N TRP A 852 19.46 42.72 -53.42
CA TRP A 852 18.34 43.55 -52.94
C TRP A 852 17.66 44.31 -54.08
N ASP A 853 18.45 44.89 -55.00
CA ASP A 853 17.93 45.64 -56.14
C ASP A 853 17.20 44.75 -57.16
N LEU A 854 17.64 43.49 -57.35
CA LEU A 854 16.93 42.52 -58.21
C LEU A 854 15.54 42.20 -57.67
N LEU A 855 15.43 42.02 -56.35
CA LEU A 855 14.16 41.79 -55.65
C LEU A 855 13.26 43.02 -55.69
N ARG A 856 13.82 44.21 -55.42
CA ARG A 856 13.11 45.50 -55.49
C ARG A 856 12.52 45.78 -56.86
N GLN A 857 13.21 45.38 -57.92
CA GLN A 857 12.74 45.52 -59.30
C GLN A 857 11.73 44.43 -59.71
N GLY A 858 11.45 43.45 -58.84
CA GLY A 858 10.56 42.33 -59.12
C GLY A 858 11.07 41.37 -60.21
N THR A 859 12.37 41.42 -60.51
CA THR A 859 12.99 40.62 -61.59
C THR A 859 13.29 39.17 -61.18
N LYS A 860 13.31 38.90 -59.87
CA LYS A 860 13.50 37.58 -59.27
C LYS A 860 12.77 37.51 -57.93
N SER A 861 12.34 36.32 -57.52
CA SER A 861 12.01 35.99 -56.13
C SER A 861 13.28 35.65 -55.31
N ILE A 862 13.15 35.54 -53.98
CA ILE A 862 14.29 35.15 -53.11
C ILE A 862 14.78 33.73 -53.45
N SER A 863 13.87 32.79 -53.71
CA SER A 863 14.22 31.42 -54.10
C SER A 863 14.93 31.35 -55.47
N GLU A 864 14.65 32.30 -56.38
CA GLU A 864 15.28 32.40 -57.71
C GLU A 864 16.66 33.09 -57.71
N LEU A 865 17.10 33.63 -56.57
CA LEU A 865 18.45 34.22 -56.42
C LEU A 865 19.55 33.15 -56.44
N GLY A 866 19.21 31.90 -56.10
CA GLY A 866 20.18 30.80 -56.09
C GLY A 866 21.28 30.98 -55.05
N LEU A 867 20.95 31.51 -53.86
CA LEU A 867 21.89 31.89 -52.80
C LEU A 867 22.81 30.74 -52.30
N PHE A 868 22.52 29.48 -52.63
CA PHE A 868 23.35 28.31 -52.31
C PHE A 868 23.80 27.51 -53.55
N SER A 869 23.43 27.92 -54.76
CA SER A 869 23.69 27.12 -55.96
C SER A 869 25.06 27.42 -56.57
N GLU A 870 25.71 26.38 -57.10
CA GLU A 870 26.97 26.51 -57.83
C GLU A 870 26.85 27.35 -59.12
N ASN A 871 25.63 27.43 -59.67
CA ASN A 871 25.29 28.14 -60.90
C ASN A 871 24.76 29.56 -60.67
N SER A 872 24.86 30.08 -59.45
CA SER A 872 24.38 31.43 -59.13
C SER A 872 25.28 32.51 -59.71
N SER A 873 24.68 33.66 -60.02
CA SER A 873 25.42 34.88 -60.40
C SER A 873 26.34 35.41 -59.30
N ILE A 874 26.33 34.80 -58.11
CA ILE A 874 27.05 35.19 -56.89
C ILE A 874 28.43 34.50 -56.83
N LYS A 875 28.54 33.21 -57.19
CA LYS A 875 29.81 32.45 -57.12
C LYS A 875 30.81 32.85 -58.22
N ALA A 876 30.33 33.24 -59.41
CA ALA A 876 31.21 33.68 -60.50
C ALA A 876 31.92 35.02 -60.23
N ALA A 877 31.51 35.76 -59.18
CA ALA A 877 32.04 37.08 -58.83
C ALA A 877 32.58 37.19 -57.39
N SER A 878 32.43 36.17 -56.53
CA SER A 878 32.79 36.28 -55.11
C SER A 878 33.27 34.95 -54.46
N GLY A 879 34.19 35.03 -53.49
CA GLY A 879 34.73 33.89 -52.75
C GLY A 879 33.80 33.36 -51.65
N ALA A 880 34.13 32.19 -51.08
CA ALA A 880 33.29 31.46 -50.10
C ALA A 880 32.79 32.34 -48.93
N GLY A 881 33.65 33.19 -48.36
CA GLY A 881 33.30 34.07 -47.25
C GLY A 881 32.27 35.16 -47.60
N VAL A 882 32.25 35.63 -48.85
CA VAL A 882 31.22 36.56 -49.34
C VAL A 882 29.89 35.84 -49.53
N LEU A 883 29.92 34.61 -50.05
CA LEU A 883 28.71 33.79 -50.22
C LEU A 883 28.06 33.48 -48.86
N HIS A 884 28.84 33.08 -47.86
CA HIS A 884 28.35 32.82 -46.50
C HIS A 884 27.72 34.08 -45.88
N GLY A 885 28.41 35.22 -45.97
CA GLY A 885 27.93 36.50 -45.46
C GLY A 885 26.63 36.93 -46.13
N VAL A 886 26.55 36.88 -47.46
CA VAL A 886 25.36 37.31 -48.21
C VAL A 886 24.19 36.38 -47.94
N SER A 887 24.36 35.06 -48.08
CA SER A 887 23.28 34.09 -47.87
C SER A 887 22.82 34.05 -46.41
N GLY A 888 23.74 34.27 -45.47
CA GLY A 888 23.42 34.45 -44.05
C GLY A 888 22.63 35.70 -43.75
N LEU A 889 22.95 36.84 -44.37
CA LEU A 889 22.15 38.06 -44.25
C LEU A 889 20.73 37.86 -44.77
N PHE A 890 20.54 37.15 -45.89
CA PHE A 890 19.20 36.83 -46.40
C PHE A 890 18.40 35.96 -45.41
N MET A 891 19.00 34.91 -44.85
CA MET A 891 18.35 34.11 -43.80
C MET A 891 18.06 34.90 -42.53
N ALA A 892 18.98 35.79 -42.13
CA ALA A 892 18.80 36.67 -40.97
C ALA A 892 17.63 37.61 -41.18
N GLY A 893 17.52 38.24 -42.36
CA GLY A 893 16.45 39.17 -42.68
C GLY A 893 15.07 38.52 -42.59
N ILE A 894 14.94 37.29 -43.09
CA ILE A 894 13.69 36.52 -43.01
C ILE A 894 13.38 36.14 -41.55
N THR A 895 14.39 35.69 -40.82
CA THR A 895 14.26 35.29 -39.40
C THR A 895 13.86 36.46 -38.51
N ILE A 896 14.52 37.62 -38.66
CA ILE A 896 14.20 38.87 -37.95
C ILE A 896 12.77 39.32 -38.24
N ALA A 897 12.34 39.24 -39.51
CA ALA A 897 11.01 39.65 -39.92
C ALA A 897 9.89 38.75 -39.36
N LYS A 898 10.13 37.44 -39.26
CA LYS A 898 9.20 36.50 -38.63
C LYS A 898 9.16 36.69 -37.10
N GLY A 899 10.31 36.91 -36.46
CA GLY A 899 10.40 37.15 -35.00
C GLY A 899 9.77 38.46 -34.51
N ALA A 900 9.72 39.49 -35.35
CA ALA A 900 9.11 40.78 -35.02
C ALA A 900 7.57 40.74 -34.91
N ASN A 901 6.91 39.67 -35.34
CA ASN A 901 5.45 39.54 -35.35
C ASN A 901 4.85 38.91 -34.07
N GLY A 902 5.64 38.31 -33.17
CA GLY A 902 5.10 37.46 -32.09
C GLY A 902 5.54 37.73 -30.64
N ALA A 903 6.52 38.61 -30.37
CA ALA A 903 7.05 38.78 -29.00
C ALA A 903 7.58 40.20 -28.66
N GLY A 904 7.16 41.22 -29.41
CA GLY A 904 7.69 42.60 -29.28
C GLY A 904 8.96 42.86 -30.08
N ALA A 905 9.48 44.09 -30.02
CA ALA A 905 10.64 44.51 -30.81
C ALA A 905 11.93 43.80 -30.35
N LEU A 906 12.61 43.10 -31.27
CA LEU A 906 13.89 42.46 -31.00
C LEU A 906 14.95 43.48 -30.57
N THR A 907 15.75 43.12 -29.56
CA THR A 907 16.90 43.93 -29.13
C THR A 907 18.03 43.89 -30.16
N ASP A 908 18.88 44.92 -30.19
CA ASP A 908 20.05 44.98 -31.10
C ASP A 908 20.96 43.75 -30.95
N ARG A 909 21.11 43.25 -29.71
CA ARG A 909 21.90 42.04 -29.43
C ARG A 909 21.27 40.79 -30.05
N GLN A 910 19.95 40.61 -29.93
CA GLN A 910 19.25 39.49 -30.57
C GLN A 910 19.35 39.55 -32.09
N ILE A 911 19.29 40.75 -32.69
CA ILE A 911 19.46 40.93 -34.14
C ILE A 911 20.87 40.52 -34.59
N VAL A 912 21.92 40.91 -33.84
CA VAL A 912 23.30 40.50 -34.10
C VAL A 912 23.46 38.98 -33.95
N ASP A 913 22.91 38.40 -32.90
CA ASP A 913 23.00 36.95 -32.67
C ASP A 913 22.26 36.17 -33.77
N ILE A 914 21.04 36.57 -34.15
CA ILE A 914 20.27 35.99 -35.26
C ILE A 914 21.08 36.07 -36.57
N THR A 915 21.72 37.21 -36.82
CA THR A 915 22.51 37.40 -38.05
C THR A 915 23.75 36.50 -38.06
N THR A 916 24.43 36.38 -36.92
CA THR A 916 25.58 35.49 -36.74
C THR A 916 25.20 34.03 -36.94
N GLY A 917 24.12 33.57 -36.28
CA GLY A 917 23.60 32.21 -36.44
C GLY A 917 23.15 31.92 -37.87
N SER A 918 22.57 32.90 -38.56
CA SER A 918 22.16 32.75 -39.96
C SER A 918 23.35 32.62 -40.91
N VAL A 919 24.44 33.37 -40.71
CA VAL A 919 25.68 33.22 -41.48
C VAL A 919 26.32 31.85 -41.22
N GLN A 920 26.29 31.38 -39.97
CA GLN A 920 26.73 30.04 -39.63
C GLN A 920 25.91 28.96 -40.35
N SER A 921 24.57 29.04 -40.31
CA SER A 921 23.69 28.09 -41.01
C SER A 921 23.90 28.14 -42.53
N ALA A 922 24.13 29.33 -43.09
CA ALA A 922 24.46 29.51 -44.51
C ALA A 922 25.77 28.80 -44.86
N THR A 923 26.77 28.90 -44.00
CA THR A 923 28.06 28.22 -44.15
C THR A 923 27.88 26.70 -44.13
N LEU A 924 27.12 26.18 -43.17
CA LEU A 924 26.85 24.74 -43.07
C LEU A 924 26.06 24.21 -44.28
N LEU A 925 25.07 24.96 -44.75
CA LEU A 925 24.29 24.62 -45.94
C LEU A 925 25.13 24.70 -47.22
N ALA A 926 25.97 25.73 -47.37
CA ALA A 926 26.81 25.91 -48.57
C ALA A 926 27.92 24.84 -48.65
N GLU A 927 28.54 24.50 -47.52
CA GLU A 927 29.66 23.55 -47.45
C GLU A 927 29.19 22.10 -47.22
N GLY A 928 27.92 21.86 -46.94
CA GLY A 928 27.35 20.52 -46.74
C GLY A 928 27.69 19.86 -45.40
N GLY A 929 27.81 20.66 -44.35
CA GLY A 929 27.98 20.24 -42.95
C GLY A 929 29.37 20.47 -42.36
N ILE A 930 29.47 20.29 -41.03
CA ILE A 930 30.63 20.69 -40.19
C ILE A 930 31.94 20.04 -40.65
N LYS A 931 31.93 18.76 -41.07
CA LYS A 931 33.12 18.03 -41.53
C LYS A 931 33.78 18.67 -42.75
N ASN A 932 32.99 19.20 -43.68
CA ASN A 932 33.51 19.86 -44.87
C ASN A 932 34.09 21.24 -44.52
N VAL A 933 33.42 21.97 -43.61
CA VAL A 933 33.96 23.21 -43.03
C VAL A 933 35.30 22.95 -42.33
N THR A 934 35.39 21.95 -41.46
CA THR A 934 36.67 21.60 -40.79
C THR A 934 37.73 21.08 -41.75
N THR A 935 37.35 20.43 -42.85
CA THR A 935 38.28 19.95 -43.89
C THR A 935 38.85 21.12 -44.68
N GLN A 936 38.00 22.07 -45.11
CA GLN A 936 38.40 23.32 -45.74
C GLN A 936 39.40 24.08 -44.84
N PHE A 937 39.14 24.16 -43.53
CA PHE A 937 40.09 24.77 -42.58
C PHE A 937 41.36 23.93 -42.36
N LYS A 938 41.28 22.58 -42.36
CA LYS A 938 42.45 21.70 -42.32
C LYS A 938 43.36 21.89 -43.53
N ASP A 939 42.80 22.09 -44.72
CA ASP A 939 43.57 22.35 -45.93
C ASP A 939 44.23 23.74 -45.86
N ILE A 940 43.57 24.71 -45.20
CA ILE A 940 44.11 26.06 -44.92
C ILE A 940 45.17 26.04 -43.78
N LYS A 941 45.24 24.98 -42.96
CA LYS A 941 46.26 24.80 -41.90
C LYS A 941 47.69 24.94 -42.43
N GLU A 942 47.93 24.56 -43.68
CA GLU A 942 49.24 24.67 -44.33
C GLU A 942 49.62 26.12 -44.70
N MET A 943 48.65 27.05 -44.68
CA MET A 943 48.80 28.46 -45.05
C MET A 943 48.73 29.44 -43.86
N LEU A 944 48.30 28.98 -42.68
CA LEU A 944 48.12 29.81 -41.48
C LEU A 944 49.10 29.43 -40.35
N GLU A 945 49.37 30.36 -39.45
CA GLU A 945 50.17 30.09 -38.24
C GLU A 945 49.42 29.09 -37.32
N PRO A 946 50.13 28.14 -36.68
CA PRO A 946 49.52 27.07 -35.88
C PRO A 946 48.59 27.55 -34.76
N ASP A 947 48.90 28.68 -34.14
CA ASP A 947 48.12 29.25 -33.05
C ASP A 947 46.82 29.90 -33.56
N VAL A 948 46.86 30.50 -34.76
CA VAL A 948 45.68 31.05 -35.44
C VAL A 948 44.74 29.91 -35.87
N TYR A 949 45.29 28.81 -36.41
CA TYR A 949 44.51 27.62 -36.72
C TYR A 949 43.88 26.99 -35.47
N LYS A 950 44.60 26.99 -34.34
CA LYS A 950 44.11 26.49 -33.06
C LYS A 950 42.99 27.36 -32.49
N ASP A 951 43.08 28.69 -32.58
CA ASP A 951 42.03 29.61 -32.15
C ASP A 951 40.79 29.51 -33.04
N ILE A 952 40.97 29.40 -34.37
CA ILE A 952 39.87 29.17 -35.32
C ILE A 952 39.16 27.85 -35.02
N THR A 953 39.89 26.75 -34.84
CA THR A 953 39.29 25.43 -34.54
C THR A 953 38.65 25.37 -33.14
N THR A 954 39.22 26.06 -32.15
CA THR A 954 38.65 26.16 -30.80
C THR A 954 37.37 27.00 -30.79
N ASN A 955 37.30 28.10 -31.55
CA ASN A 955 36.08 28.89 -31.68
C ASN A 955 35.03 28.19 -32.56
N LEU A 956 35.44 27.41 -33.57
CA LEU A 956 34.54 26.54 -34.34
C LEU A 956 33.90 25.43 -33.48
N SER A 957 34.58 24.96 -32.42
CA SER A 957 33.99 24.03 -31.44
C SER A 957 33.07 24.74 -30.43
N LYS A 958 33.25 26.05 -30.21
CA LYS A 958 32.30 26.90 -29.46
C LYS A 958 31.11 27.34 -30.32
N LEU A 959 31.22 27.24 -31.65
CA LEU A 959 30.20 27.55 -32.66
C LEU A 959 28.90 26.75 -32.46
N GLU A 960 29.02 25.56 -31.87
CA GLU A 960 27.90 24.70 -31.45
C GLU A 960 27.15 25.26 -30.23
N ASN A 961 27.82 26.08 -29.41
CA ASN A 961 27.26 26.67 -28.21
C ASN A 961 26.60 28.04 -28.42
N GLY A 962 26.92 28.76 -29.50
CA GLY A 962 26.38 30.10 -29.79
C GLY A 962 24.98 30.10 -30.41
N ALA A 963 24.61 29.05 -31.14
CA ALA A 963 23.31 28.93 -31.83
C ALA A 963 22.13 28.55 -30.90
N LYS A 964 22.38 28.42 -29.59
CA LYS A 964 21.49 27.80 -28.58
C LYS A 964 20.19 28.55 -28.26
N GLY A 965 19.96 29.75 -28.82
CA GLY A 965 18.79 30.59 -28.47
C GLY A 965 18.14 31.32 -29.64
N LEU A 966 18.44 30.93 -30.88
CA LEU A 966 18.07 31.70 -32.07
C LEU A 966 16.93 31.00 -32.83
N GLY A 967 15.71 31.54 -32.73
CA GLY A 967 14.54 31.06 -33.46
C GLY A 967 14.66 31.23 -34.99
N GLY A 968 13.73 30.62 -35.73
CA GLY A 968 13.59 30.70 -37.19
C GLY A 968 14.44 29.75 -38.03
N LEU A 969 14.49 30.01 -39.34
CA LEU A 969 15.14 29.17 -40.37
C LEU A 969 16.57 28.75 -40.03
N ALA A 970 17.35 29.67 -39.43
CA ALA A 970 18.74 29.45 -39.10
C ALA A 970 18.92 28.40 -37.98
N GLY A 971 18.12 28.47 -36.91
CA GLY A 971 18.19 27.56 -35.77
C GLY A 971 17.82 26.12 -36.16
N VAL A 972 16.80 25.96 -37.00
CA VAL A 972 16.36 24.64 -37.48
C VAL A 972 17.41 23.96 -38.36
N ALA A 973 18.01 24.70 -39.31
CA ALA A 973 19.03 24.15 -40.20
C ALA A 973 20.32 23.78 -39.45
N ALA A 974 20.81 24.66 -38.56
CA ALA A 974 21.99 24.36 -37.75
C ALA A 974 21.74 23.21 -36.77
N GLY A 975 20.54 23.16 -36.16
CA GLY A 975 20.18 22.11 -35.22
C GLY A 975 20.13 20.71 -35.85
N ALA A 976 19.67 20.60 -37.10
CA ALA A 976 19.73 19.35 -37.86
C ALA A 976 21.17 18.82 -38.03
N TYR A 977 22.12 19.68 -38.38
CA TYR A 977 23.54 19.29 -38.48
C TYR A 977 24.16 18.96 -37.11
N GLY A 978 23.77 19.66 -36.04
CA GLY A 978 24.20 19.35 -34.67
C GLY A 978 23.76 17.94 -34.23
N ILE A 979 22.54 17.54 -34.60
CA ILE A 979 22.05 16.17 -34.40
C ILE A 979 22.90 15.17 -35.20
N PHE A 980 23.13 15.41 -36.49
CA PHE A 980 23.86 14.46 -37.35
C PHE A 980 25.32 14.29 -36.91
N ASP A 981 25.98 15.37 -36.49
CA ASP A 981 27.36 15.33 -36.02
C ASP A 981 27.46 14.74 -34.60
N GLY A 982 26.50 15.03 -33.73
CA GLY A 982 26.41 14.44 -32.40
C GLY A 982 26.32 12.91 -32.44
N VAL A 983 25.52 12.37 -33.37
CA VAL A 983 25.46 10.93 -33.64
C VAL A 983 26.83 10.38 -34.08
N LYS A 984 27.54 11.07 -34.99
CA LYS A 984 28.89 10.67 -35.42
C LYS A 984 29.88 10.67 -34.27
N SER A 985 29.81 11.65 -33.38
CA SER A 985 30.68 11.82 -32.22
C SER A 985 30.45 10.73 -31.16
N ILE A 986 29.20 10.38 -30.86
CA ILE A 986 28.85 9.24 -30.00
C ILE A 986 29.48 7.94 -30.53
N ARG A 987 29.36 7.67 -31.84
CA ARG A 987 29.95 6.46 -32.45
C ARG A 987 31.49 6.46 -32.45
N ARG A 988 32.13 7.62 -32.34
CA ARG A 988 33.60 7.75 -32.18
C ARG A 988 34.06 7.62 -30.72
N GLY A 989 33.16 7.39 -29.77
CA GLY A 989 33.45 7.26 -28.34
C GLY A 989 33.41 8.57 -27.56
N GLU A 990 32.98 9.67 -28.19
CA GLU A 990 32.83 10.98 -27.55
C GLU A 990 31.40 11.16 -27.01
N LEU A 991 31.03 10.33 -26.02
CA LEU A 991 29.66 10.22 -25.51
C LEU A 991 29.10 11.53 -24.95
N VAL A 992 29.88 12.25 -24.13
CA VAL A 992 29.45 13.52 -23.50
C VAL A 992 29.34 14.64 -24.54
N GLY A 993 30.33 14.76 -25.42
CA GLY A 993 30.34 15.75 -26.50
C GLY A 993 29.19 15.54 -27.47
N GLY A 994 29.06 14.32 -28.01
CA GLY A 994 28.00 14.00 -28.96
C GLY A 994 26.59 13.99 -28.34
N GLY A 995 26.45 13.66 -27.05
CA GLY A 995 25.21 13.83 -26.31
C GLY A 995 24.80 15.31 -26.21
N MET A 996 25.74 16.19 -25.82
CA MET A 996 25.50 17.64 -25.79
C MET A 996 25.15 18.21 -27.18
N SER A 997 25.77 17.70 -28.25
CA SER A 997 25.47 18.07 -29.64
C SER A 997 24.04 17.73 -30.07
N ILE A 998 23.57 16.52 -29.72
CA ILE A 998 22.20 16.09 -30.01
C ILE A 998 21.20 16.94 -29.21
N THR A 999 21.47 17.17 -27.93
CA THR A 999 20.61 18.01 -27.06
C THR A 999 20.59 19.46 -27.53
N ALA A 1000 21.73 20.05 -27.86
CA ALA A 1000 21.80 21.41 -28.37
C ALA A 1000 21.13 21.53 -29.74
N GLY A 1001 21.31 20.53 -30.61
CA GLY A 1001 20.69 20.49 -31.93
C GLY A 1001 19.17 20.35 -31.85
N SER A 1002 18.65 19.50 -30.95
CA SER A 1002 17.20 19.36 -30.73
C SER A 1002 16.60 20.62 -30.10
N LEU A 1003 17.28 21.28 -29.16
CA LEU A 1003 16.88 22.57 -28.59
C LEU A 1003 16.86 23.68 -29.65
N GLY A 1004 17.85 23.75 -30.55
CA GLY A 1004 17.88 24.71 -31.66
C GLY A 1004 16.75 24.49 -32.66
N VAL A 1005 16.42 23.23 -32.95
CA VAL A 1005 15.27 22.84 -33.76
C VAL A 1005 13.95 23.25 -33.08
N MET A 1006 13.79 23.00 -31.79
CA MET A 1006 12.57 23.36 -31.03
C MET A 1006 12.39 24.87 -30.87
N ALA A 1007 13.45 25.62 -30.57
CA ALA A 1007 13.42 27.08 -30.52
C ALA A 1007 13.05 27.69 -31.89
N GLY A 1008 13.46 27.03 -32.98
CA GLY A 1008 13.06 27.36 -34.34
C GLY A 1008 11.54 27.28 -34.57
N LEU A 1009 10.90 26.22 -34.08
CA LEU A 1009 9.45 26.01 -34.19
C LEU A 1009 8.63 27.00 -33.35
N ALA A 1010 9.09 27.34 -32.15
CA ALA A 1010 8.39 28.25 -31.24
C ALA A 1010 8.23 29.69 -31.81
N SER A 1011 9.05 30.06 -32.79
CA SER A 1011 9.00 31.37 -33.46
C SER A 1011 8.08 31.44 -34.68
N ALA A 1012 7.56 30.30 -35.16
CA ALA A 1012 6.64 30.22 -36.29
C ALA A 1012 5.19 30.17 -35.78
N ALA A 1013 4.62 31.35 -35.50
CA ALA A 1013 3.22 31.46 -35.08
C ALA A 1013 2.28 30.91 -36.17
N GLU A 1014 1.27 30.14 -35.72
CA GLU A 1014 0.13 29.52 -36.45
C GLU A 1014 0.23 28.04 -36.87
N GLY A 1015 1.40 27.38 -36.86
CA GLY A 1015 1.51 25.94 -37.24
C GLY A 1015 2.09 24.98 -36.18
N ALA A 1016 2.71 25.50 -35.13
CA ALA A 1016 3.56 24.72 -34.24
C ALA A 1016 2.81 23.79 -33.26
N ALA A 1017 1.57 24.11 -32.89
CA ALA A 1017 0.83 23.36 -31.85
C ALA A 1017 0.49 21.91 -32.27
N GLY A 1018 0.06 21.69 -33.53
CA GLY A 1018 -0.24 20.35 -34.05
C GLY A 1018 1.01 19.47 -34.29
N VAL A 1019 2.15 20.11 -34.56
CA VAL A 1019 3.45 19.45 -34.74
C VAL A 1019 4.05 19.06 -33.40
N MET A 1020 3.89 19.88 -32.35
CA MET A 1020 4.32 19.58 -30.98
C MET A 1020 3.60 18.35 -30.40
N GLN A 1021 2.37 18.06 -30.83
CA GLN A 1021 1.64 16.83 -30.47
C GLN A 1021 2.23 15.57 -31.14
N LEU A 1022 2.58 15.63 -32.43
CA LEU A 1022 3.20 14.51 -33.18
C LEU A 1022 4.68 14.31 -32.85
N THR A 1023 5.40 15.38 -32.54
CA THR A 1023 6.82 15.35 -32.15
C THR A 1023 7.01 15.06 -30.66
N GLY A 1024 5.98 15.20 -29.82
CA GLY A 1024 6.08 15.00 -28.37
C GLY A 1024 6.62 13.64 -27.95
N SER A 1025 6.25 12.55 -28.62
CA SER A 1025 6.78 11.20 -28.33
C SER A 1025 8.25 11.02 -28.75
N VAL A 1026 8.66 11.65 -29.86
CA VAL A 1026 10.06 11.64 -30.34
C VAL A 1026 10.94 12.58 -29.52
N VAL A 1027 10.44 13.75 -29.13
CA VAL A 1027 11.09 14.72 -28.24
C VAL A 1027 11.32 14.12 -26.85
N ARG A 1028 10.35 13.36 -26.31
CA ARG A 1028 10.50 12.64 -25.03
C ARG A 1028 11.67 11.63 -25.03
N ALA A 1029 12.02 11.07 -26.18
CA ALA A 1029 13.11 10.09 -26.29
C ALA A 1029 14.53 10.72 -26.39
N LEU A 1030 14.65 12.01 -26.74
CA LEU A 1030 15.91 12.63 -27.19
C LEU A 1030 16.83 13.20 -26.08
N PRO A 1031 16.33 13.87 -25.02
CA PRO A 1031 17.16 14.29 -23.88
C PRO A 1031 17.86 13.11 -23.17
N LEU A 1032 17.35 11.90 -23.34
CA LEU A 1032 17.73 10.68 -22.62
C LEU A 1032 19.02 10.03 -23.15
N LEU A 1033 19.57 10.48 -24.29
CA LEU A 1033 20.85 10.00 -24.82
C LEU A 1033 22.08 10.55 -24.07
N ALA A 1034 21.91 11.61 -23.28
CA ALA A 1034 22.98 12.30 -22.56
C ALA A 1034 23.13 11.89 -21.07
N GLY A 1035 22.33 10.94 -20.59
CA GLY A 1035 22.47 10.40 -19.23
C GLY A 1035 21.97 11.30 -18.09
N SER A 1036 21.15 12.31 -18.38
CA SER A 1036 20.47 13.13 -17.37
C SER A 1036 18.98 13.26 -17.69
N LEU A 1037 18.21 12.37 -17.05
CA LEU A 1037 16.76 12.30 -16.85
C LEU A 1037 15.95 13.56 -17.25
N GLY A 1038 15.32 13.53 -18.42
CA GLY A 1038 14.40 14.58 -18.91
C GLY A 1038 12.99 14.42 -18.34
N ILE A 1039 12.84 14.56 -17.02
CA ILE A 1039 11.58 14.25 -16.30
C ILE A 1039 10.50 15.32 -16.51
N ALA A 1040 10.87 16.55 -16.87
CA ALA A 1040 9.93 17.66 -16.91
C ALA A 1040 8.81 17.54 -17.97
N ALA A 1041 8.96 16.76 -19.05
CA ALA A 1041 8.00 16.75 -20.18
C ALA A 1041 7.25 15.42 -20.42
N ALA A 1042 7.63 14.32 -19.76
CA ALA A 1042 7.18 12.98 -20.14
C ALA A 1042 5.89 12.50 -19.44
N GLY A 1043 5.69 12.85 -18.17
CA GLY A 1043 4.75 12.14 -17.29
C GLY A 1043 3.25 12.27 -17.63
N VAL A 1044 2.78 13.42 -18.12
CA VAL A 1044 1.33 13.69 -18.06
C VAL A 1044 0.55 13.36 -19.33
N GLY A 1045 1.15 13.46 -20.52
CA GLY A 1045 0.43 13.10 -21.75
C GLY A 1045 0.14 11.61 -21.91
N ALA A 1046 0.82 10.74 -21.15
CA ALA A 1046 0.62 9.29 -21.21
C ALA A 1046 -0.49 8.79 -20.27
N LEU A 1047 -0.78 9.49 -19.16
CA LEU A 1047 -1.96 9.22 -18.33
C LEU A 1047 -3.26 9.44 -19.12
N ALA A 1048 -3.26 10.38 -20.07
CA ALA A 1048 -4.40 10.64 -20.94
C ALA A 1048 -4.80 9.42 -21.81
N LEU A 1049 -3.85 8.53 -22.12
CA LEU A 1049 -4.07 7.31 -22.91
C LEU A 1049 -4.68 6.16 -22.10
N LEU A 1050 -4.65 6.23 -20.77
CA LEU A 1050 -5.14 5.19 -19.88
C LEU A 1050 -6.64 5.31 -19.59
N ILE A 1051 -7.32 6.37 -20.02
CA ILE A 1051 -8.72 6.60 -19.68
C ILE A 1051 -9.58 6.52 -20.96
N PRO A 1052 -10.34 5.43 -21.18
CA PRO A 1052 -11.28 5.37 -22.29
C PRO A 1052 -12.40 6.41 -22.08
N GLY A 1053 -12.72 7.15 -23.15
CA GLY A 1053 -13.83 8.11 -23.16
C GLY A 1053 -15.17 7.42 -22.90
N LEU A 1054 -15.68 7.51 -21.68
CA LEU A 1054 -17.00 7.01 -21.33
C LEU A 1054 -18.07 8.05 -21.74
N ILE A 1055 -18.91 7.64 -22.71
CA ILE A 1055 -20.15 8.33 -23.05
C ILE A 1055 -21.30 7.52 -22.43
N GLU A 1056 -21.82 7.97 -21.29
CA GLU A 1056 -23.20 7.66 -20.90
C GLU A 1056 -24.12 8.75 -21.47
N GLU A 1057 -24.88 8.40 -22.51
CA GLU A 1057 -25.92 9.25 -23.08
C GLU A 1057 -27.07 9.44 -22.07
N GLY A 1058 -27.28 10.68 -21.61
CA GLY A 1058 -28.45 11.04 -20.79
C GLY A 1058 -28.32 12.22 -19.82
N LYS A 1059 -27.12 12.74 -19.55
CA LYS A 1059 -26.88 13.82 -18.56
C LYS A 1059 -25.83 14.88 -18.94
N GLN A 1060 -25.70 15.20 -20.24
CA GLN A 1060 -24.58 16.01 -20.75
C GLN A 1060 -24.42 17.36 -20.03
N GLU A 1061 -25.51 18.09 -19.76
CA GLU A 1061 -25.44 19.40 -19.08
C GLU A 1061 -24.87 19.32 -17.65
N THR A 1062 -25.26 18.32 -16.86
CA THR A 1062 -24.70 18.12 -15.51
C THR A 1062 -23.23 17.69 -15.54
N ARG A 1063 -22.83 16.91 -16.56
CA ARG A 1063 -21.44 16.50 -16.76
C ARG A 1063 -20.57 17.70 -17.14
N VAL A 1064 -21.02 18.50 -18.10
CA VAL A 1064 -20.36 19.75 -18.50
C VAL A 1064 -20.26 20.71 -17.32
N ASP A 1065 -21.30 20.81 -16.49
CA ASP A 1065 -21.29 21.67 -15.31
C ASP A 1065 -20.20 21.32 -14.31
N ARG A 1066 -20.09 20.03 -13.97
CA ARG A 1066 -19.06 19.49 -13.08
C ARG A 1066 -17.66 19.56 -13.68
N PHE A 1067 -17.53 19.21 -14.96
CA PHE A 1067 -16.30 19.33 -15.72
C PHE A 1067 -15.78 20.78 -15.71
N SER A 1068 -16.66 21.75 -15.93
CA SER A 1068 -16.32 23.17 -15.94
C SER A 1068 -15.86 23.66 -14.57
N ASP A 1069 -16.50 23.22 -13.48
CA ASP A 1069 -16.05 23.55 -12.12
C ASP A 1069 -14.66 22.96 -11.86
N HIS A 1070 -14.45 21.69 -12.23
CA HIS A 1070 -13.17 21.02 -12.05
C HIS A 1070 -12.05 21.69 -12.85
N LEU A 1071 -12.32 22.07 -14.10
CA LEU A 1071 -11.36 22.78 -14.95
C LEU A 1071 -11.06 24.20 -14.41
N ARG A 1072 -12.07 24.88 -13.86
CA ARG A 1072 -11.94 26.21 -13.26
C ARG A 1072 -10.92 26.21 -12.12
N ASP A 1073 -10.93 25.18 -11.28
CA ASP A 1073 -10.05 25.06 -10.12
C ASP A 1073 -8.56 25.11 -10.51
N TYR A 1074 -8.20 24.71 -11.74
CA TYR A 1074 -6.83 24.82 -12.24
C TYR A 1074 -6.54 26.11 -13.01
N LEU A 1075 -7.51 26.69 -13.70
CA LEU A 1075 -7.24 27.77 -14.65
C LEU A 1075 -7.40 29.17 -14.04
N THR A 1076 -8.47 29.39 -13.28
CA THR A 1076 -8.80 30.72 -12.75
C THR A 1076 -7.78 31.21 -11.72
N GLN A 1077 -7.18 30.29 -10.95
CA GLN A 1077 -6.13 30.63 -9.99
C GLN A 1077 -4.91 31.28 -10.66
N TYR A 1078 -4.61 30.88 -11.90
CA TYR A 1078 -3.45 31.33 -12.66
C TYR A 1078 -3.79 32.36 -13.74
N GLU A 1079 -5.05 32.83 -13.79
CA GLU A 1079 -5.55 33.77 -14.80
C GLU A 1079 -5.30 33.27 -16.24
N ILE A 1080 -5.40 31.95 -16.46
CA ILE A 1080 -5.26 31.32 -17.78
C ILE A 1080 -6.65 31.24 -18.42
N ASP A 1081 -6.87 32.02 -19.47
CA ASP A 1081 -8.20 32.20 -20.06
C ASP A 1081 -8.25 31.95 -21.58
N GLY A 1082 -7.11 31.74 -22.24
CA GLY A 1082 -7.07 31.54 -23.70
C GLY A 1082 -7.31 32.82 -24.52
N VAL A 1083 -7.27 34.01 -23.90
CA VAL A 1083 -7.44 35.31 -24.56
C VAL A 1083 -6.12 36.06 -24.56
N GLU A 1084 -5.59 36.34 -25.75
CA GLU A 1084 -4.26 36.94 -25.87
C GLU A 1084 -4.29 38.45 -25.52
N ASN A 1085 -3.65 38.83 -24.42
CA ASN A 1085 -3.53 40.22 -23.93
C ASN A 1085 -4.88 40.90 -23.59
N GLY A 1086 -5.85 40.15 -23.07
CA GLY A 1086 -7.19 40.65 -22.72
C GLY A 1086 -7.88 39.74 -21.72
N ASP A 1087 -9.19 39.92 -21.53
CA ASP A 1087 -10.04 39.02 -20.75
C ASP A 1087 -11.19 38.45 -21.60
N ILE A 1088 -12.08 37.66 -20.99
CA ILE A 1088 -13.24 37.05 -21.66
C ILE A 1088 -14.13 38.07 -22.43
N TYR A 1089 -14.14 39.35 -22.04
CA TYR A 1089 -14.90 40.41 -22.71
C TYR A 1089 -14.21 40.93 -23.98
N ASP A 1090 -12.94 40.62 -24.18
CA ASP A 1090 -12.16 40.94 -25.39
C ASP A 1090 -12.31 39.88 -26.49
N VAL A 1091 -12.95 38.74 -26.21
CA VAL A 1091 -13.25 37.70 -27.21
C VAL A 1091 -14.19 38.25 -28.29
N PRO A 1092 -13.81 38.25 -29.58
CA PRO A 1092 -14.65 38.77 -30.64
C PRO A 1092 -16.02 38.07 -30.68
N LEU A 1093 -17.10 38.84 -30.89
CA LEU A 1093 -18.46 38.29 -31.01
C LEU A 1093 -18.58 37.20 -32.10
N SER A 1094 -17.72 37.24 -33.13
CA SER A 1094 -17.63 36.22 -34.18
C SER A 1094 -17.09 34.87 -33.71
N GLU A 1095 -16.42 34.82 -32.56
CA GLU A 1095 -15.82 33.61 -31.96
C GLU A 1095 -16.72 33.01 -30.88
N TRP A 1096 -17.77 33.72 -30.46
CA TRP A 1096 -18.79 33.19 -29.56
C TRP A 1096 -19.77 32.26 -30.30
N PRO A 1097 -20.12 31.09 -29.73
CA PRO A 1097 -21.10 30.18 -30.31
C PRO A 1097 -22.51 30.79 -30.29
N GLY A 1098 -23.03 31.22 -31.43
CA GLY A 1098 -24.39 31.76 -31.59
C GLY A 1098 -24.60 32.47 -32.93
N PRO A 1099 -25.84 32.60 -33.43
CA PRO A 1099 -26.10 33.16 -34.76
C PRO A 1099 -25.81 34.66 -34.76
N GLU A 1100 -25.26 35.17 -35.88
CA GLU A 1100 -25.38 36.59 -36.21
C GLU A 1100 -26.84 37.01 -35.97
N GLU A 1101 -27.06 37.96 -35.05
CA GLU A 1101 -28.35 38.46 -34.57
C GLU A 1101 -29.08 37.62 -33.49
N SER A 1102 -28.75 37.80 -32.21
CA SER A 1102 -29.69 38.33 -31.21
C SER A 1102 -29.12 38.39 -29.78
N THR A 1103 -29.05 39.64 -29.27
CA THR A 1103 -29.13 40.04 -27.85
C THR A 1103 -28.21 39.36 -26.84
N ILE A 1104 -27.05 40.00 -26.61
CA ILE A 1104 -26.44 40.11 -25.28
C ILE A 1104 -27.52 40.64 -24.32
N ALA A 1105 -27.89 39.87 -23.31
CA ALA A 1105 -28.66 40.37 -22.18
C ALA A 1105 -27.72 40.49 -20.98
N SER A 1106 -27.41 41.76 -20.67
CA SER A 1106 -26.96 42.37 -19.41
C SER A 1106 -26.48 41.47 -18.26
#